data_AF-A0A2W0ACB1-F1
#
_entry.id   AF-A0A2W0ACB1-F1
#
_cell.length_a   1.000
_cell.length_b   1.000
_cell.length_c   1.000
_cell.angle_alpha   90.00
_cell.angle_beta   90.00
_cell.angle_gamma   90.00
#
_symmetry.space_group_name_H-M   'P 1'
#
loop_
_entity.id
_entity.type
_entity.pdbx_description
1 polymer ?
#
loop_
_entity_poly.entity_id
_entity_poly.type
_entity_poly.pdbx_seq_one_letter_code
_entity_poly.pdbx_strand_id
1 'polypeptide(L)'
;MTNGWIDIKNTDMMLIMGGNPAENHPCGFKWPIEAKLNRNAKMIVVDPRLTRTAAIADLYLQIRAGADIAFLGGLINYAIQNNRIAHDYLVNFTNAAFLIKEGFKLPEDGLYSGFDSEKKTYDKATWNYEEGGDLTGKAVAAMAAAGAAAHKAHTSDTGGGQGHQAASRMGAKGSAGTPPPPMLPPKVAYDLSLHHPRCVFQLLKQQYSRYTPEMVERITGIPQDQFLKAADMFTSIRKDGDMKQVATIIYAVGWTQHSFGTQIIRTAAMLQLLLGNVGRAGGGVNALRGHSNIQGATDMAGIFEILPGYLKMPTPADTDFAAYLKRITPTASKPTQWDSFNYWSNTPKFAVSFLKAMYGPAATKQNDWAFHYLPKIDRNYSWVNIWNDMYEGKVKGLFAFGMNGVMIGPDSQKNIDALKKADWLVVCEIYPDETSEFWKAPGISPDEMKKIATTVYRLPGAGFAEKDGTFVNSARWLQWKNVALPPPGQAKVDQEILATIFLKVRGLYQKEGGKFPDPILNLSWAYTDRKNPSLSEVAKEINGKALADITDPKTNQTYKAGQQLPGFAALKDDGTTMSGNWLYCGSWTEAGAMIQRRGTEDPSGLGVYPNWAWSWPMNRRVMYNRASCDLDGKPWDDSRPQVWWDEAKQSWVGNDVPDFKPDSNPKDHMGPFIMNPEGVGRLFVPLGAMADGPFPEYYEPIESPIANPLHPNQNNNPVVKKYKTDMDKYGSVDQGYNVICTTYRLTEHYHYWTKNNPMNVQLVPEPFVEIPVELADKLTVRGGDKIKVTSARSTYIAKAMVTRRIRPMKIDGKDTFQIGIPIHWGFRGIAEDEDKTAKTLANQLTPTVIDPNAFTPEFKGFLVKVEKA
;
A
#
# COMPACT_ATOMS: atom_id res chain seq x y z
N MET A 1 -6.09 0.19 -6.80
CA MET A 1 -7.54 0.25 -7.07
C MET A 1 -8.03 -1.15 -7.35
N THR A 2 -9.19 -1.50 -6.79
CA THR A 2 -9.93 -2.69 -7.19
C THR A 2 -10.57 -2.51 -8.57
N ASN A 3 -10.95 -1.27 -8.91
CA ASN A 3 -11.61 -0.91 -10.17
C ASN A 3 -10.68 -0.05 -11.05
N GLY A 4 -11.24 0.69 -12.01
CA GLY A 4 -10.51 1.59 -12.91
C GLY A 4 -10.98 3.05 -12.81
N TRP A 5 -10.25 3.97 -13.45
CA TRP A 5 -10.58 5.41 -13.43
C TRP A 5 -11.96 5.71 -13.99
N ILE A 6 -12.26 5.15 -15.16
CA ILE A 6 -13.50 5.43 -15.91
C ILE A 6 -14.71 4.83 -15.18
N ASP A 7 -14.51 3.68 -14.53
CA ASP A 7 -15.56 2.98 -13.79
C ASP A 7 -16.15 3.81 -12.64
N ILE A 8 -15.42 4.81 -12.12
CA ILE A 8 -15.93 5.72 -11.08
C ILE A 8 -17.21 6.45 -11.56
N LYS A 9 -17.36 6.70 -12.88
CA LYS A 9 -18.56 7.34 -13.43
C LYS A 9 -19.85 6.55 -13.14
N ASN A 10 -19.71 5.25 -12.86
CA ASN A 10 -20.82 4.35 -12.60
C ASN A 10 -21.26 4.37 -11.13
N THR A 11 -20.63 5.14 -10.24
CA THR A 11 -20.98 5.13 -8.81
C THR A 11 -22.27 5.90 -8.50
N ASP A 12 -22.93 5.57 -7.40
CA ASP A 12 -24.10 6.30 -6.88
C ASP A 12 -23.76 7.12 -5.62
N MET A 13 -22.64 6.78 -4.96
CA MET A 13 -22.18 7.42 -3.72
C MET A 13 -20.65 7.38 -3.63
N MET A 14 -20.03 8.50 -3.27
CA MET A 14 -18.58 8.62 -3.14
C MET A 14 -18.21 9.11 -1.75
N LEU A 15 -17.30 8.40 -1.10
CA LEU A 15 -16.52 8.92 0.02
C LEU A 15 -15.09 9.17 -0.46
N ILE A 16 -14.72 10.44 -0.53
CA ILE A 16 -13.35 10.87 -0.79
C ILE A 16 -12.73 11.25 0.56
N MET A 17 -11.85 10.38 1.05
CA MET A 17 -11.25 10.51 2.37
C MET A 17 -9.83 9.96 2.31
N GLY A 18 -8.88 10.69 2.91
CA GLY A 18 -7.46 10.36 2.77
C GLY A 18 -6.89 10.62 1.37
N GLY A 19 -7.54 11.47 0.56
CA GLY A 19 -7.11 11.83 -0.78
C GLY A 19 -7.71 13.16 -1.25
N ASN A 20 -7.05 13.80 -2.22
CA ASN A 20 -7.48 15.07 -2.83
C ASN A 20 -7.38 14.97 -4.37
N PRO A 21 -8.24 14.17 -5.02
CA PRO A 21 -8.10 13.80 -6.43
C PRO A 21 -8.27 14.97 -7.40
N ALA A 22 -9.00 16.05 -7.06
CA ALA A 22 -9.06 17.24 -7.91
C ALA A 22 -7.68 17.90 -8.11
N GLU A 23 -6.77 17.71 -7.15
CA GLU A 23 -5.41 18.27 -7.22
C GLU A 23 -4.38 17.22 -7.63
N ASN A 24 -4.47 16.02 -7.06
CA ASN A 24 -3.44 15.00 -7.22
C ASN A 24 -3.69 14.07 -8.42
N HIS A 25 -4.93 14.02 -8.92
CA HIS A 25 -5.37 13.15 -10.01
C HIS A 25 -6.38 13.86 -10.92
N PRO A 26 -6.14 15.11 -11.36
CA PRO A 26 -7.17 15.97 -11.96
C PRO A 26 -7.84 15.34 -13.19
N CYS A 27 -7.07 14.69 -14.07
CA CYS A 27 -7.64 14.00 -15.24
C CYS A 27 -8.52 12.79 -14.85
N GLY A 28 -8.14 12.07 -13.79
CA GLY A 28 -8.95 10.98 -13.24
C GLY A 28 -10.20 11.49 -12.52
N PHE A 29 -10.13 12.69 -11.94
CA PHE A 29 -11.22 13.34 -11.21
C PHE A 29 -12.39 13.76 -12.11
N LYS A 30 -12.21 13.77 -13.44
CA LYS A 30 -13.31 13.85 -14.40
C LYS A 30 -14.44 12.85 -14.08
N TRP A 31 -14.11 11.61 -13.75
CA TRP A 31 -15.12 10.54 -13.61
C TRP A 31 -16.00 10.65 -12.35
N PRO A 32 -15.47 11.06 -11.18
CA PRO A 32 -16.32 11.54 -10.08
C PRO A 32 -17.33 12.63 -10.49
N ILE A 33 -16.92 13.60 -11.32
CA ILE A 33 -17.82 14.64 -11.82
C ILE A 33 -18.90 14.05 -12.73
N GLU A 34 -18.53 13.16 -13.66
CA GLU A 34 -19.48 12.49 -14.55
C GLU A 34 -20.52 11.68 -13.77
N ALA A 35 -20.14 11.05 -12.66
CA ALA A 35 -21.08 10.37 -11.77
C ALA A 35 -22.07 11.37 -11.13
N LYS A 36 -21.59 12.53 -10.66
CA LYS A 36 -22.48 13.58 -10.12
C LYS A 36 -23.47 14.08 -11.18
N LEU A 37 -22.99 14.38 -12.39
CA LEU A 37 -23.79 14.99 -13.44
C LEU A 37 -24.81 14.02 -14.04
N ASN A 38 -24.39 12.79 -14.34
CA ASN A 38 -25.21 11.86 -15.12
C ASN A 38 -25.92 10.79 -14.27
N ARG A 39 -25.49 10.58 -13.02
CA ARG A 39 -26.11 9.60 -12.10
C ARG A 39 -26.64 10.23 -10.82
N ASN A 40 -26.53 11.55 -10.65
CA ASN A 40 -26.85 12.25 -9.40
C ASN A 40 -26.11 11.66 -8.19
N ALA A 41 -24.91 11.11 -8.41
CA ALA A 41 -24.12 10.53 -7.35
C ALA A 41 -23.75 11.60 -6.31
N LYS A 42 -23.82 11.25 -5.02
CA LYS A 42 -23.40 12.16 -3.95
C LYS A 42 -21.93 11.99 -3.61
N MET A 43 -21.29 13.09 -3.25
CA MET A 43 -19.87 13.18 -2.93
C MET A 43 -19.69 13.73 -1.52
N ILE A 44 -19.20 12.89 -0.62
CA ILE A 44 -18.76 13.27 0.72
C ILE A 44 -17.24 13.40 0.69
N VAL A 45 -16.72 14.55 1.13
CA VAL A 45 -15.29 14.78 1.29
C VAL A 45 -14.97 14.95 2.77
N VAL A 46 -14.08 14.10 3.28
CA VAL A 46 -13.58 14.16 4.67
C VAL A 46 -12.08 14.42 4.61
N ASP A 47 -11.70 15.66 4.92
CA ASP A 47 -10.31 16.13 4.80
C ASP A 47 -10.04 17.18 5.89
N PRO A 48 -8.84 17.23 6.50
CA PRO A 48 -8.48 18.28 7.45
C PRO A 48 -8.61 19.70 6.85
N ARG A 49 -8.73 19.85 5.54
CA ARG A 49 -8.79 21.13 4.85
C ARG A 49 -9.92 21.16 3.84
N LEU A 50 -10.53 22.33 3.65
CA LEU A 50 -11.40 22.59 2.50
C LEU A 50 -10.52 22.71 1.25
N THR A 51 -10.28 21.58 0.59
CA THR A 51 -9.48 21.45 -0.64
C THR A 51 -10.26 21.80 -1.90
N ARG A 52 -9.61 21.80 -3.07
CA ARG A 52 -10.31 21.94 -4.37
C ARG A 52 -11.29 20.80 -4.63
N THR A 53 -11.03 19.60 -4.09
CA THR A 53 -12.00 18.49 -4.12
C THR A 53 -13.20 18.79 -3.21
N ALA A 54 -12.95 19.26 -1.98
CA ALA A 54 -14.01 19.56 -1.02
C ALA A 54 -14.93 20.70 -1.46
N ALA A 55 -14.39 21.67 -2.23
CA ALA A 55 -15.14 22.83 -2.73
C ALA A 55 -16.36 22.48 -3.62
N ILE A 56 -16.41 21.26 -4.16
CA ILE A 56 -17.49 20.78 -5.02
C ILE A 56 -18.23 19.55 -4.44
N ALA A 57 -17.93 19.20 -3.19
CA ALA A 57 -18.59 18.12 -2.48
C ALA A 57 -20.05 18.49 -2.16
N ASP A 58 -20.92 17.48 -2.04
CA ASP A 58 -22.26 17.68 -1.48
C ASP A 58 -22.20 17.83 0.05
N LEU A 59 -21.20 17.21 0.68
CA LEU A 59 -20.91 17.33 2.10
C LEU A 59 -19.40 17.35 2.32
N TYR A 60 -18.91 18.40 2.99
CA TYR A 60 -17.54 18.48 3.48
C TYR A 60 -17.52 18.39 5.00
N LEU A 61 -16.62 17.55 5.53
CA LEU A 61 -16.36 17.41 6.95
C LEU A 61 -14.87 17.66 7.22
N GLN A 62 -14.57 18.60 8.11
CA GLN A 62 -13.21 18.79 8.59
C GLN A 62 -12.89 17.74 9.64
N ILE A 63 -11.88 16.91 9.38
CA ILE A 63 -11.41 15.89 10.32
C ILE A 63 -10.04 16.26 10.89
N ARG A 64 -9.78 15.94 12.16
CA ARG A 64 -8.43 15.97 12.72
C ARG A 64 -7.54 14.96 11.99
N ALA A 65 -6.34 15.38 11.59
CA ALA A 65 -5.39 14.47 10.95
C ALA A 65 -5.03 13.29 11.87
N GLY A 66 -5.15 12.06 11.36
CA GLY A 66 -4.89 10.82 12.11
C GLY A 66 -6.10 10.25 12.84
N ALA A 67 -7.29 10.83 12.72
CA ALA A 67 -8.52 10.36 13.37
C ALA A 67 -9.41 9.45 12.48
N ASP A 68 -8.89 9.01 11.32
CA ASP A 68 -9.66 8.34 10.27
C ASP A 68 -10.32 7.02 10.70
N ILE A 69 -9.64 6.19 11.52
CA ILE A 69 -10.19 4.92 12.02
C ILE A 69 -11.46 5.17 12.84
N ALA A 70 -11.50 6.23 13.65
CA ALA A 70 -12.67 6.53 14.47
C ALA A 70 -13.88 6.91 13.60
N PHE A 71 -13.68 7.74 12.58
CA PHE A 71 -14.75 8.10 11.63
C PHE A 71 -15.28 6.87 10.87
N LEU A 72 -14.39 6.08 10.26
CA LEU A 72 -14.77 4.89 9.51
C LEU A 72 -15.38 3.80 10.42
N GLY A 73 -14.85 3.64 11.63
CA GLY A 73 -15.41 2.74 12.64
C GLY A 73 -16.81 3.15 13.08
N GLY A 74 -17.04 4.46 13.21
CA GLY A 74 -18.38 5.02 13.40
C GLY A 74 -19.31 4.68 12.25
N LEU A 75 -18.86 4.77 10.99
CA LEU A 75 -19.67 4.38 9.82
C LEU A 75 -20.04 2.89 9.85
N ILE A 76 -19.10 2.01 10.23
CA ILE A 76 -19.36 0.59 10.42
C ILE A 76 -20.41 0.37 11.52
N ASN A 77 -20.25 1.02 12.68
CA ASN A 77 -21.20 0.95 13.77
C ASN A 77 -22.59 1.41 13.32
N TYR A 78 -22.69 2.57 12.68
CA TYR A 78 -23.94 3.11 12.16
C TYR A 78 -24.62 2.16 11.15
N ALA A 79 -23.86 1.61 10.20
CA ALA A 79 -24.39 0.67 9.22
C ALA A 79 -24.99 -0.58 9.88
N ILE A 80 -24.31 -1.15 10.89
CA ILE A 80 -24.77 -2.33 11.63
C ILE A 80 -26.03 -2.00 12.45
N GLN A 81 -26.02 -0.90 13.23
CA GLN A 81 -27.13 -0.55 14.11
C GLN A 81 -28.41 -0.20 13.34
N ASN A 82 -28.28 0.32 12.12
CA ASN A 82 -29.41 0.73 11.29
C ASN A 82 -29.78 -0.29 10.21
N ASN A 83 -29.25 -1.52 10.29
CA ASN A 83 -29.48 -2.59 9.31
C ASN A 83 -29.21 -2.15 7.84
N ARG A 84 -28.15 -1.38 7.62
CA ARG A 84 -27.71 -0.89 6.30
C ARG A 84 -26.54 -1.70 5.79
N ILE A 85 -26.70 -3.02 5.78
CA ILE A 85 -25.66 -3.98 5.42
C ILE A 85 -26.13 -4.83 4.25
N ALA A 86 -25.20 -5.29 3.42
CA ALA A 86 -25.49 -6.23 2.35
C ALA A 86 -25.45 -7.66 2.90
N HIS A 87 -26.53 -8.10 3.56
CA HIS A 87 -26.55 -9.35 4.33
C HIS A 87 -26.10 -10.58 3.52
N ASP A 88 -26.69 -10.81 2.34
CA ASP A 88 -26.37 -12.01 1.53
C ASP A 88 -24.95 -11.96 0.97
N TYR A 89 -24.47 -10.77 0.60
CA TYR A 89 -23.07 -10.57 0.22
C TYR A 89 -22.15 -10.89 1.40
N LEU A 90 -22.49 -10.39 2.59
CA LEU A 90 -21.70 -10.52 3.81
C LEU A 90 -21.54 -11.99 4.20
N VAL A 91 -22.64 -12.74 4.26
CA VAL A 91 -22.65 -14.15 4.66
C VAL A 91 -21.85 -15.01 3.68
N ASN A 92 -22.00 -14.78 2.37
CA ASN A 92 -21.46 -15.71 1.36
C ASN A 92 -20.10 -15.31 0.80
N PHE A 93 -19.78 -14.02 0.74
CA PHE A 93 -18.56 -13.52 0.08
C PHE A 93 -17.53 -12.97 1.06
N THR A 94 -17.80 -13.00 2.36
CA THR A 94 -16.85 -12.59 3.39
C THR A 94 -16.69 -13.67 4.45
N ASN A 95 -15.66 -13.54 5.29
CA ASN A 95 -15.47 -14.44 6.43
C ASN A 95 -16.38 -14.13 7.64
N ALA A 96 -17.51 -13.42 7.45
CA ALA A 96 -18.39 -12.99 8.54
C ALA A 96 -18.93 -14.15 9.40
N ALA A 97 -19.26 -15.27 8.76
CA ALA A 97 -19.75 -16.48 9.40
C ALA A 97 -18.65 -17.32 10.05
N PHE A 98 -17.37 -17.04 9.79
CA PHE A 98 -16.27 -17.90 10.27
C PHE A 98 -16.07 -17.70 11.77
N LEU A 99 -15.77 -18.78 12.49
CA LEU A 99 -15.48 -18.72 13.91
C LEU A 99 -14.00 -18.46 14.15
N ILE A 100 -13.72 -17.55 15.09
CA ILE A 100 -12.36 -17.28 15.56
C ILE A 100 -11.99 -18.27 16.68
N LYS A 101 -10.72 -18.68 16.65
CA LYS A 101 -10.12 -19.61 17.60
C LYS A 101 -10.35 -19.18 19.04
N GLU A 102 -10.58 -20.15 19.92
CA GLU A 102 -10.72 -19.90 21.35
C GLU A 102 -9.50 -19.17 21.92
N GLY A 103 -9.73 -18.28 22.89
CA GLY A 103 -8.70 -17.45 23.52
C GLY A 103 -8.41 -16.12 22.82
N PHE A 104 -8.91 -15.88 21.60
CA PHE A 104 -8.89 -14.54 21.02
C PHE A 104 -9.75 -13.59 21.85
N LYS A 105 -9.20 -12.41 22.16
CA LYS A 105 -9.93 -11.32 22.81
C LYS A 105 -9.75 -10.04 22.00
N LEU A 106 -10.85 -9.30 21.85
CA LEU A 106 -10.85 -7.92 21.37
C LEU A 106 -10.05 -7.02 22.33
N PRO A 107 -9.69 -5.80 21.90
CA PRO A 107 -8.83 -4.92 22.69
C PRO A 107 -9.45 -4.56 24.04
N GLU A 108 -8.72 -4.85 25.11
CA GLU A 108 -8.96 -4.33 26.46
C GLU A 108 -7.91 -3.25 26.73
N ASP A 109 -8.35 -2.02 27.00
CA ASP A 109 -7.50 -0.81 27.10
C ASP A 109 -6.51 -0.67 25.92
N GLY A 110 -7.01 -0.93 24.71
CA GLY A 110 -6.25 -0.80 23.48
C GLY A 110 -5.33 -1.97 23.15
N LEU A 111 -5.38 -3.10 23.87
CA LEU A 111 -4.49 -4.24 23.64
C LEU A 111 -5.27 -5.54 23.36
N TYR A 112 -4.98 -6.18 22.22
CA TYR A 112 -5.52 -7.51 21.89
C TYR A 112 -4.95 -8.60 22.80
N SER A 113 -5.61 -9.78 22.83
CA SER A 113 -5.02 -10.98 23.46
C SER A 113 -3.63 -11.29 22.88
N GLY A 114 -2.67 -11.57 23.76
CA GLY A 114 -1.31 -11.97 23.39
C GLY A 114 -0.26 -10.84 23.40
N PHE A 115 -0.59 -9.64 23.88
CA PHE A 115 0.40 -8.55 23.95
C PHE A 115 1.52 -8.83 24.96
N ASP A 116 2.77 -8.65 24.52
CA ASP A 116 3.97 -8.64 25.34
C ASP A 116 4.47 -7.18 25.46
N SER A 117 4.35 -6.59 26.65
CA SER A 117 4.70 -5.20 26.92
C SER A 117 6.20 -4.92 26.86
N GLU A 118 7.04 -5.92 27.15
CA GLU A 118 8.50 -5.76 27.10
C GLU A 118 8.99 -5.78 25.65
N LYS A 119 8.50 -6.73 24.86
CA LYS A 119 8.89 -6.88 23.46
C LYS A 119 8.15 -5.92 22.53
N LYS A 120 7.02 -5.37 22.96
CA LYS A 120 6.09 -4.56 22.15
C LYS A 120 5.65 -5.30 20.89
N THR A 121 5.23 -6.54 21.08
CA THR A 121 4.75 -7.44 20.03
C THR A 121 3.59 -8.26 20.54
N TYR A 122 2.82 -8.86 19.63
CA TYR A 122 1.78 -9.82 19.99
C TYR A 122 2.24 -11.26 19.72
N ASP A 123 1.94 -12.18 20.64
CA ASP A 123 1.68 -13.57 20.29
C ASP A 123 0.33 -13.64 19.58
N LYS A 124 0.35 -14.08 18.32
CA LYS A 124 -0.79 -14.05 17.41
C LYS A 124 -1.41 -15.44 17.22
N ALA A 125 -1.05 -16.42 18.05
CA ALA A 125 -1.50 -17.81 17.91
C ALA A 125 -3.03 -17.98 17.95
N THR A 126 -3.75 -17.10 18.64
CA THR A 126 -5.22 -17.09 18.70
C THR A 126 -5.87 -16.27 17.57
N TRP A 127 -5.08 -15.52 16.79
CA TRP A 127 -5.59 -14.67 15.71
C TRP A 127 -5.77 -15.50 14.43
N ASN A 128 -6.58 -16.54 14.51
CA ASN A 128 -6.82 -17.50 13.44
C ASN A 128 -8.26 -18.05 13.52
N TYR A 129 -8.68 -18.76 12.47
CA TYR A 129 -9.98 -19.44 12.50
C TYR A 129 -9.93 -20.69 13.37
N GLU A 130 -11.08 -21.05 13.93
CA GLU A 130 -11.32 -22.33 14.58
C GLU A 130 -11.42 -23.44 13.51
N GLU A 131 -10.79 -24.58 13.77
CA GLU A 131 -10.95 -25.76 12.92
C GLU A 131 -12.29 -26.45 13.23
N GLY A 132 -13.06 -26.80 12.22
CA GLY A 132 -14.33 -27.48 12.42
C GLY A 132 -15.25 -27.48 11.20
N GLY A 133 -16.56 -27.43 11.43
CA GLY A 133 -17.58 -27.47 10.39
C GLY A 133 -18.78 -26.60 10.73
N ASP A 134 -19.96 -27.01 10.23
CA ASP A 134 -21.20 -26.25 10.42
C ASP A 134 -21.64 -26.22 11.89
N LEU A 135 -21.75 -25.01 12.44
CA LEU A 135 -22.29 -24.75 13.78
C LEU A 135 -23.55 -23.87 13.73
N THR A 136 -24.15 -23.71 12.55
CA THR A 136 -25.35 -22.90 12.34
C THR A 136 -26.50 -23.38 13.21
N GLY A 137 -27.09 -22.46 13.98
CA GLY A 137 -28.23 -22.74 14.87
C GLY A 137 -27.95 -23.69 16.03
N LYS A 138 -26.70 -24.13 16.25
CA LYS A 138 -26.35 -24.97 17.39
C LYS A 138 -26.31 -24.11 18.66
N ALA A 139 -26.92 -24.62 19.73
CA ALA A 139 -26.87 -23.97 21.02
C ALA A 139 -25.41 -23.77 21.45
N VAL A 140 -25.05 -22.53 21.74
CA VAL A 140 -23.78 -22.22 22.39
C VAL A 140 -23.90 -22.82 23.79
N ALA A 141 -23.25 -23.96 24.04
CA ALA A 141 -23.16 -24.48 25.40
C ALA A 141 -22.64 -23.33 26.28
N ALA A 142 -23.42 -22.97 27.31
CA ALA A 142 -23.22 -21.76 28.08
C ALA A 142 -21.76 -21.66 28.54
N MET A 143 -20.96 -20.84 27.87
CA MET A 143 -19.67 -20.42 28.38
C MET A 143 -19.96 -19.49 29.55
N ALA A 144 -20.03 -20.11 30.72
CA ALA A 144 -20.24 -19.45 32.00
C ALA A 144 -19.14 -18.41 32.25
N ALA A 145 -19.56 -17.35 32.91
CA ALA A 145 -18.74 -16.30 33.50
C ALA A 145 -17.38 -16.80 34.04
N ALA A 146 -16.30 -16.23 33.50
CA ALA A 146 -15.01 -16.14 34.18
C ALA A 146 -14.48 -14.71 34.05
N GLY A 147 -15.32 -13.75 34.43
CA GLY A 147 -14.87 -12.49 34.99
C GLY A 147 -14.81 -12.65 36.51
N ALA A 148 -13.65 -12.33 37.10
CA ALA A 148 -13.33 -12.32 38.53
C ALA A 148 -13.08 -13.69 39.22
N ALA A 149 -11.79 -14.06 39.35
CA ALA A 149 -11.20 -14.52 40.63
C ALA A 149 -9.68 -14.81 40.50
N ALA A 150 -8.88 -14.00 41.20
CA ALA A 150 -7.62 -14.30 41.88
C ALA A 150 -6.62 -15.31 41.25
N HIS A 151 -5.54 -14.79 40.65
CA HIS A 151 -4.27 -15.52 40.64
C HIS A 151 -3.51 -15.26 41.94
N LYS A 152 -3.53 -16.25 42.83
CA LYS A 152 -2.56 -16.38 43.93
C LYS A 152 -1.17 -16.66 43.35
N ALA A 153 -0.20 -15.93 43.90
CA ALA A 153 1.22 -16.12 43.69
C ALA A 153 1.64 -17.57 44.01
N HIS A 154 2.38 -18.19 43.10
CA HIS A 154 3.28 -19.28 43.44
C HIS A 154 4.70 -18.83 43.12
N THR A 155 5.42 -18.57 44.20
CA THR A 155 6.87 -18.47 44.27
C THR A 155 7.49 -19.83 43.98
N SER A 156 8.43 -19.89 43.05
CA SER A 156 9.51 -20.87 43.10
C SER A 156 10.81 -20.16 42.72
N ASP A 157 11.51 -19.78 43.78
CA ASP A 157 12.89 -19.35 43.80
C ASP A 157 13.78 -20.57 43.54
N THR A 158 14.61 -20.52 42.49
CA THR A 158 15.93 -21.17 42.48
C THR A 158 16.85 -20.42 41.50
N GLY A 159 17.67 -19.52 42.05
CA GLY A 159 19.13 -19.61 41.88
C GLY A 159 19.75 -19.12 40.56
N GLY A 160 20.19 -17.86 40.57
CA GLY A 160 21.59 -17.49 40.32
C GLY A 160 22.18 -17.68 38.92
N GLY A 161 22.27 -16.58 38.16
CA GLY A 161 23.15 -16.47 37.00
C GLY A 161 23.14 -15.06 36.39
N GLN A 162 24.09 -14.22 36.82
CA GLN A 162 24.34 -12.89 36.24
C GLN A 162 24.72 -13.00 34.75
N GLY A 163 24.20 -12.10 33.91
CA GLY A 163 24.60 -11.98 32.51
C GLY A 163 23.91 -10.85 31.76
N HIS A 164 24.48 -9.64 31.84
CA HIS A 164 24.18 -8.51 30.95
C HIS A 164 24.48 -8.83 29.48
N GLN A 165 23.65 -8.36 28.53
CA GLN A 165 23.99 -7.29 27.57
C GLN A 165 23.01 -7.19 26.39
N ALA A 166 22.64 -5.95 26.10
CA ALA A 166 22.06 -5.49 24.85
C ALA A 166 23.15 -5.30 23.76
N ALA A 167 22.68 -5.11 22.52
CA ALA A 167 23.39 -4.65 21.32
C ALA A 167 24.04 -5.71 20.38
N SER A 168 23.50 -5.72 19.15
CA SER A 168 24.08 -6.07 17.85
C SER A 168 25.24 -7.07 17.78
N ARG A 169 25.05 -8.19 17.06
CA ARG A 169 26.05 -8.74 16.11
C ARG A 169 25.39 -9.47 14.94
N MET A 170 25.92 -9.20 13.76
CA MET A 170 25.88 -10.04 12.56
C MET A 170 26.26 -11.49 12.90
N GLY A 171 25.57 -12.44 12.26
CA GLY A 171 25.93 -13.86 12.27
C GLY A 171 24.77 -14.74 12.74
N ALA A 172 23.87 -15.10 11.81
CA ALA A 172 22.89 -16.14 12.06
C ALA A 172 23.60 -17.49 12.24
N LYS A 173 23.77 -17.93 13.48
CA LYS A 173 23.83 -19.36 13.80
C LYS A 173 22.38 -19.82 13.99
N GLY A 174 21.93 -20.75 13.15
CA GLY A 174 20.59 -21.30 13.20
C GLY A 174 20.25 -21.85 14.57
N SER A 175 19.22 -21.29 15.20
CA SER A 175 18.58 -21.87 16.37
C SER A 175 17.69 -23.03 15.93
N ALA A 176 17.93 -24.21 16.51
CA ALA A 176 17.04 -25.35 16.42
C ALA A 176 15.61 -24.98 16.85
N GLY A 177 14.62 -25.43 16.09
CA GLY A 177 13.21 -25.52 16.50
C GLY A 177 12.43 -24.21 16.57
N THR A 178 12.36 -23.44 15.48
CA THR A 178 11.24 -22.46 15.36
C THR A 178 9.95 -23.27 15.12
N PRO A 179 8.86 -23.05 15.87
CA PRO A 179 7.58 -23.68 15.59
C PRO A 179 7.19 -23.44 14.12
N PRO A 180 6.55 -24.41 13.45
CA PRO A 180 6.09 -24.19 12.08
C PRO A 180 5.21 -22.95 12.04
N PRO A 181 5.32 -22.12 10.97
CA PRO A 181 4.50 -20.92 10.85
C PRO A 181 3.02 -21.30 10.94
N PRO A 182 2.19 -20.47 11.59
CA PRO A 182 0.76 -20.74 11.71
C PRO A 182 0.14 -20.88 10.31
N MET A 183 -0.68 -21.90 10.13
CA MET A 183 -1.43 -22.15 8.91
C MET A 183 -2.92 -21.97 9.16
N LEU A 184 -3.69 -21.72 8.10
CA LEU A 184 -5.14 -21.73 8.20
C LEU A 184 -5.62 -23.17 8.40
N PRO A 185 -6.70 -23.40 9.17
CA PRO A 185 -7.26 -24.74 9.29
C PRO A 185 -7.84 -25.18 7.93
N PRO A 186 -7.63 -26.43 7.48
CA PRO A 186 -8.17 -26.91 6.22
C PRO A 186 -9.71 -26.85 6.16
N LYS A 187 -10.36 -27.11 7.30
CA LYS A 187 -11.81 -27.04 7.51
C LYS A 187 -12.13 -25.95 8.52
N VAL A 188 -12.72 -24.86 8.05
CA VAL A 188 -13.08 -23.72 8.91
C VAL A 188 -14.42 -23.99 9.58
N ALA A 189 -14.52 -23.75 10.90
CA ALA A 189 -15.81 -23.73 11.60
C ALA A 189 -16.59 -22.44 11.25
N TYR A 190 -17.91 -22.56 11.05
CA TYR A 190 -18.75 -21.42 10.65
C TYR A 190 -20.17 -21.49 11.22
N ASP A 191 -20.83 -20.33 11.29
CA ASP A 191 -22.25 -20.16 11.61
C ASP A 191 -22.88 -19.16 10.63
N LEU A 192 -23.70 -19.67 9.70
CA LEU A 192 -24.36 -18.85 8.67
C LEU A 192 -25.48 -17.97 9.22
N SER A 193 -25.97 -18.24 10.44
CA SER A 193 -26.94 -17.37 11.11
C SER A 193 -26.31 -16.11 11.70
N LEU A 194 -24.97 -16.05 11.73
CA LEU A 194 -24.17 -14.98 12.32
C LEU A 194 -24.45 -14.74 13.82
N HIS A 195 -25.02 -15.69 14.55
CA HIS A 195 -25.39 -15.53 15.96
C HIS A 195 -24.33 -16.02 16.94
N HIS A 196 -23.46 -16.93 16.51
CA HIS A 196 -22.41 -17.49 17.35
C HIS A 196 -21.48 -16.37 17.85
N PRO A 197 -21.22 -16.25 19.17
CA PRO A 197 -20.52 -15.09 19.74
C PRO A 197 -19.08 -14.93 19.25
N ARG A 198 -18.45 -16.03 18.81
CA ARG A 198 -17.10 -16.03 18.21
C ARG A 198 -17.09 -15.93 16.69
N CYS A 199 -18.24 -15.80 16.02
CA CYS A 199 -18.21 -15.55 14.58
C CYS A 199 -17.65 -14.13 14.34
N VAL A 200 -16.98 -13.95 13.21
CA VAL A 200 -16.34 -12.68 12.85
C VAL A 200 -17.33 -11.52 12.92
N PHE A 201 -18.59 -11.72 12.50
CA PHE A 201 -19.60 -10.66 12.53
C PHE A 201 -19.94 -10.18 13.94
N GLN A 202 -20.12 -11.08 14.92
CA GLN A 202 -20.42 -10.69 16.30
C GLN A 202 -19.22 -9.97 16.94
N LEU A 203 -18.00 -10.44 16.70
CA LEU A 203 -16.79 -9.77 17.17
C LEU A 203 -16.59 -8.40 16.50
N LEU A 204 -16.90 -8.27 15.21
CA LEU A 204 -16.89 -7.00 14.49
C LEU A 204 -17.88 -6.02 15.13
N LYS A 205 -19.12 -6.46 15.37
CA LYS A 205 -20.16 -5.66 16.01
C LYS A 205 -19.71 -5.19 17.40
N GLN A 206 -19.11 -6.07 18.20
CA GLN A 206 -18.59 -5.72 19.51
C GLN A 206 -17.41 -4.73 19.41
N GLN A 207 -16.44 -4.97 18.53
CA GLN A 207 -15.28 -4.10 18.30
C GLN A 207 -15.71 -2.66 18.01
N TYR A 208 -16.67 -2.49 17.09
CA TYR A 208 -17.07 -1.17 16.61
C TYR A 208 -18.17 -0.50 17.43
N SER A 209 -18.82 -1.21 18.35
CA SER A 209 -19.86 -0.63 19.24
C SER A 209 -19.38 0.58 20.05
N ARG A 210 -18.06 0.65 20.34
CA ARG A 210 -17.42 1.73 21.11
C ARG A 210 -17.27 3.04 20.32
N TYR A 211 -17.37 3.00 18.99
CA TYR A 211 -17.32 4.19 18.14
C TYR A 211 -18.72 4.79 17.98
N THR A 212 -19.27 5.30 19.09
CA THR A 212 -20.53 6.04 19.10
C THR A 212 -20.35 7.43 18.46
N PRO A 213 -21.42 8.11 18.01
CA PRO A 213 -21.33 9.49 17.52
C PRO A 213 -20.56 10.43 18.47
N GLU A 214 -20.77 10.31 19.78
CA GLU A 214 -20.07 11.09 20.81
C GLU A 214 -18.56 10.77 20.82
N MET A 215 -18.19 9.50 20.75
CA MET A 215 -16.77 9.10 20.72
C MET A 215 -16.10 9.54 19.41
N VAL A 216 -16.82 9.45 18.28
CA VAL A 216 -16.36 9.98 16.99
C VAL A 216 -16.11 11.48 17.10
N GLU A 217 -17.03 12.26 17.67
CA GLU A 217 -16.84 13.70 17.86
C GLU A 217 -15.62 14.00 18.73
N ARG A 218 -15.47 13.31 19.87
CA ARG A 218 -14.32 13.51 20.78
C ARG A 218 -12.98 13.28 20.09
N ILE A 219 -12.87 12.23 19.27
CA ILE A 219 -11.62 11.85 18.58
C ILE A 219 -11.38 12.68 17.32
N THR A 220 -12.41 12.90 16.50
CA THR A 220 -12.28 13.48 15.16
C THR A 220 -12.46 15.00 15.14
N GLY A 221 -13.18 15.54 16.11
CA GLY A 221 -13.69 16.91 16.14
C GLY A 221 -14.81 17.20 15.14
N ILE A 222 -15.36 16.18 14.48
CA ILE A 222 -16.55 16.33 13.64
C ILE A 222 -17.79 16.32 14.56
N PRO A 223 -18.62 17.37 14.55
CA PRO A 223 -19.84 17.39 15.36
C PRO A 223 -20.75 16.18 15.11
N GLN A 224 -21.37 15.64 16.16
CA GLN A 224 -22.25 14.47 16.09
C GLN A 224 -23.31 14.55 14.99
N ASP A 225 -23.99 15.68 14.85
CA ASP A 225 -25.04 15.89 13.84
C ASP A 225 -24.49 15.81 12.42
N GLN A 226 -23.30 16.36 12.18
CA GLN A 226 -22.61 16.30 10.89
C GLN A 226 -22.12 14.88 10.58
N PHE A 227 -21.59 14.17 11.58
CA PHE A 227 -21.21 12.77 11.44
C PHE A 227 -22.43 11.90 11.12
N LEU A 228 -23.52 12.03 11.86
CA LEU A 228 -24.76 11.28 11.62
C LEU A 228 -25.32 11.57 10.22
N LYS A 229 -25.28 12.83 9.76
CA LYS A 229 -25.65 13.18 8.39
C LYS A 229 -24.78 12.48 7.33
N ALA A 230 -23.47 12.42 7.55
CA ALA A 230 -22.56 11.72 6.64
C ALA A 230 -22.78 10.20 6.68
N ALA A 231 -22.97 9.63 7.86
CA ALA A 231 -23.25 8.22 8.05
C ALA A 231 -24.55 7.81 7.38
N ASP A 232 -25.61 8.60 7.58
CA ASP A 232 -26.89 8.42 6.91
C ASP A 232 -26.74 8.47 5.39
N MET A 233 -26.10 9.52 4.88
CA MET A 233 -25.91 9.73 3.45
C MET A 233 -25.08 8.60 2.82
N PHE A 234 -23.92 8.25 3.38
CA PHE A 234 -23.04 7.24 2.78
C PHE A 234 -23.65 5.85 2.77
N THR A 235 -24.34 5.47 3.85
CA THR A 235 -24.96 4.14 3.99
C THR A 235 -26.34 4.05 3.34
N SER A 236 -26.89 5.16 2.84
CA SER A 236 -28.21 5.20 2.19
C SER A 236 -28.34 4.25 0.99
N ILE A 237 -27.22 3.91 0.35
CA ILE A 237 -27.17 2.90 -0.73
C ILE A 237 -27.62 1.50 -0.31
N ARG A 238 -27.73 1.24 1.00
CA ARG A 238 -28.19 -0.03 1.57
C ARG A 238 -29.46 0.15 2.41
N LYS A 239 -30.18 1.26 2.23
CA LYS A 239 -31.50 1.43 2.84
C LYS A 239 -32.42 0.31 2.33
N ASP A 240 -33.18 -0.28 3.25
CA ASP A 240 -34.11 -1.38 2.96
C ASP A 240 -33.47 -2.61 2.29
N GLY A 241 -32.15 -2.79 2.45
CA GLY A 241 -31.40 -3.89 1.85
C GLY A 241 -31.12 -3.75 0.35
N ASP A 242 -31.26 -2.56 -0.24
CA ASP A 242 -31.07 -2.34 -1.67
C ASP A 242 -29.67 -2.78 -2.13
N MET A 243 -29.64 -3.71 -3.09
CA MET A 243 -28.42 -4.18 -3.73
C MET A 243 -28.18 -3.53 -5.08
N LYS A 244 -29.05 -2.66 -5.60
CA LYS A 244 -28.85 -2.01 -6.90
C LYS A 244 -27.85 -0.87 -6.83
N GLN A 245 -27.89 -0.04 -5.77
CA GLN A 245 -26.94 1.07 -5.63
C GLN A 245 -25.52 0.62 -5.23
N VAL A 246 -24.51 1.43 -5.56
CA VAL A 246 -23.11 1.16 -5.22
C VAL A 246 -22.40 2.41 -4.73
N ALA A 247 -21.51 2.24 -3.76
CA ALA A 247 -20.63 3.31 -3.29
C ALA A 247 -19.16 2.98 -3.56
N THR A 248 -18.36 4.01 -3.80
CA THR A 248 -16.90 3.89 -3.91
C THR A 248 -16.21 4.73 -2.84
N ILE A 249 -15.09 4.21 -2.34
CA ILE A 249 -14.16 4.96 -1.48
C ILE A 249 -12.92 5.30 -2.30
N ILE A 250 -12.57 6.59 -2.35
CA ILE A 250 -11.43 7.11 -3.09
C ILE A 250 -10.41 7.68 -2.11
N TYR A 251 -9.19 7.14 -2.09
CA TYR A 251 -8.14 7.54 -1.16
C TYR A 251 -6.74 7.47 -1.77
N ALA A 252 -5.77 8.08 -1.10
CA ALA A 252 -4.35 7.99 -1.43
C ALA A 252 -3.49 8.15 -0.15
N VAL A 253 -2.54 9.09 -0.17
CA VAL A 253 -1.52 9.26 0.88
C VAL A 253 -2.04 9.85 2.19
N GLY A 254 -3.25 10.40 2.22
CA GLY A 254 -3.86 10.91 3.46
C GLY A 254 -4.16 9.80 4.47
N TRP A 255 -4.31 8.55 4.01
CA TRP A 255 -4.44 7.37 4.87
C TRP A 255 -3.16 6.58 5.03
N THR A 256 -2.30 6.51 4.01
CA THR A 256 -1.16 5.58 4.05
C THR A 256 0.01 6.09 4.90
N GLN A 257 0.08 7.39 5.19
CA GLN A 257 1.24 8.05 5.81
C GLN A 257 1.02 8.37 7.29
N HIS A 258 0.61 7.34 8.03
CA HIS A 258 0.43 7.31 9.49
C HIS A 258 1.04 6.02 10.05
N SER A 259 1.37 5.99 11.33
CA SER A 259 1.89 4.81 12.05
C SER A 259 0.88 3.66 12.24
N PHE A 260 -0.32 3.82 11.69
CA PHE A 260 -1.41 2.86 11.62
C PHE A 260 -2.16 2.96 10.28
N GLY A 261 -1.48 3.44 9.23
CA GLY A 261 -2.06 3.68 7.92
C GLY A 261 -2.65 2.41 7.28
N THR A 262 -2.01 1.26 7.52
CA THR A 262 -2.53 -0.04 7.06
C THR A 262 -3.91 -0.34 7.66
N GLN A 263 -4.14 0.03 8.93
CA GLN A 263 -5.39 -0.21 9.64
C GLN A 263 -6.50 0.76 9.21
N ILE A 264 -6.18 1.99 8.81
CA ILE A 264 -7.17 2.91 8.20
C ILE A 264 -7.76 2.29 6.93
N ILE A 265 -6.90 1.80 6.04
CA ILE A 265 -7.30 1.19 4.76
C ILE A 265 -8.12 -0.08 5.00
N ARG A 266 -7.72 -0.89 5.99
CA ARG A 266 -8.47 -2.07 6.44
C ARG A 266 -9.88 -1.72 6.89
N THR A 267 -10.04 -0.64 7.66
CA THR A 267 -11.37 -0.17 8.10
C THR A 267 -12.25 0.20 6.91
N ALA A 268 -11.71 0.92 5.92
CA ALA A 268 -12.43 1.27 4.69
C ALA A 268 -12.79 0.04 3.83
N ALA A 269 -11.89 -0.92 3.70
CA ALA A 269 -12.15 -2.17 3.00
C ALA A 269 -13.24 -2.99 3.70
N MET A 270 -13.24 -3.03 5.03
CA MET A 270 -14.28 -3.69 5.83
C MET A 270 -15.64 -3.04 5.61
N LEU A 271 -15.70 -1.70 5.61
CA LEU A 271 -16.94 -0.96 5.31
C LEU A 271 -17.46 -1.29 3.90
N GLN A 272 -16.59 -1.34 2.89
CA GLN A 272 -17.01 -1.69 1.52
C GLN A 272 -17.45 -3.15 1.37
N LEU A 273 -16.89 -4.08 2.15
CA LEU A 273 -17.36 -5.47 2.21
C LEU A 273 -18.71 -5.59 2.93
N LEU A 274 -18.89 -4.87 4.04
CA LEU A 274 -20.15 -4.81 4.78
C LEU A 274 -21.30 -4.26 3.93
N LEU A 275 -20.98 -3.28 3.08
CA LEU A 275 -21.90 -2.69 2.12
C LEU A 275 -21.93 -3.44 0.77
N GLY A 276 -21.24 -4.57 0.59
CA GLY A 276 -21.30 -5.34 -0.67
C GLY A 276 -20.92 -4.55 -1.93
N ASN A 277 -19.95 -3.65 -1.83
CA ASN A 277 -19.52 -2.76 -2.91
C ASN A 277 -18.31 -3.28 -3.69
N VAL A 278 -17.56 -4.26 -3.15
CA VAL A 278 -16.35 -4.78 -3.79
C VAL A 278 -16.72 -5.70 -4.97
N GLY A 279 -15.98 -5.60 -6.08
CA GLY A 279 -16.26 -6.36 -7.30
C GLY A 279 -17.26 -5.69 -8.26
N ARG A 280 -17.92 -4.61 -7.83
CA ARG A 280 -19.02 -3.99 -8.56
C ARG A 280 -18.58 -2.76 -9.35
N ALA A 281 -19.18 -2.53 -10.51
CA ALA A 281 -18.97 -1.35 -11.35
C ALA A 281 -19.43 -0.11 -10.59
N GLY A 282 -18.57 0.92 -10.50
CA GLY A 282 -18.82 2.10 -9.67
C GLY A 282 -18.60 1.89 -8.16
N GLY A 283 -18.19 0.70 -7.75
CA GLY A 283 -17.97 0.34 -6.36
C GLY A 283 -16.50 0.36 -5.92
N GLY A 284 -16.15 -0.60 -5.07
CA GLY A 284 -14.78 -0.95 -4.73
C GLY A 284 -14.03 0.06 -3.85
N VAL A 285 -12.74 -0.20 -3.68
CA VAL A 285 -11.81 0.69 -2.98
C VAL A 285 -10.80 1.22 -3.99
N ASN A 286 -10.97 2.47 -4.38
CA ASN A 286 -10.13 3.16 -5.35
C ASN A 286 -8.94 3.82 -4.67
N ALA A 287 -7.96 2.97 -4.32
CA ALA A 287 -6.62 3.37 -3.89
C ALA A 287 -5.86 4.03 -5.05
N LEU A 288 -5.88 5.36 -5.13
CA LEU A 288 -5.24 6.13 -6.19
C LEU A 288 -3.73 6.11 -6.02
N ARG A 289 -3.03 5.65 -7.05
CA ARG A 289 -1.56 5.51 -7.04
C ARG A 289 -0.91 6.85 -7.37
N GLY A 290 0.30 7.08 -6.85
CA GLY A 290 1.08 8.32 -7.02
C GLY A 290 1.82 8.38 -8.36
N HIS A 291 3.11 8.02 -8.37
CA HIS A 291 3.92 8.03 -9.60
C HIS A 291 3.28 7.23 -10.73
N SER A 292 3.51 7.70 -11.96
CA SER A 292 2.96 7.15 -13.21
C SER A 292 3.13 5.64 -13.36
N ASN A 293 4.22 5.10 -12.80
CA ASN A 293 4.55 3.68 -12.83
C ASN A 293 4.79 3.07 -11.44
N ILE A 294 4.29 3.67 -10.33
CA ILE A 294 4.51 3.07 -9.00
C ILE A 294 3.86 1.68 -8.89
N GLN A 295 2.73 1.47 -9.59
CA GLN A 295 2.12 0.15 -9.69
C GLN A 295 3.08 -0.84 -10.34
N GLY A 296 3.63 -0.50 -11.51
CA GLY A 296 4.55 -1.38 -12.23
C GLY A 296 5.88 -1.58 -11.50
N ALA A 297 6.38 -0.56 -10.79
CA ALA A 297 7.54 -0.68 -9.94
C ALA A 297 7.29 -1.67 -8.79
N THR A 298 6.13 -1.61 -8.12
CA THR A 298 5.74 -2.62 -7.13
C THR A 298 5.59 -4.00 -7.76
N ASP A 299 4.94 -4.10 -8.91
CA ASP A 299 4.74 -5.37 -9.63
C ASP A 299 6.09 -6.04 -9.99
N MET A 300 7.12 -5.23 -10.22
CA MET A 300 8.50 -5.62 -10.55
C MET A 300 9.46 -5.58 -9.34
N ALA A 301 8.94 -5.75 -8.11
CA ALA A 301 9.73 -5.85 -6.89
C ALA A 301 10.53 -4.59 -6.50
N GLY A 302 9.95 -3.40 -6.69
CA GLY A 302 10.47 -2.14 -6.18
C GLY A 302 10.39 -1.96 -4.65
N ILE A 303 10.15 -3.04 -3.91
CA ILE A 303 10.15 -3.09 -2.44
C ILE A 303 10.91 -4.33 -1.96
N PHE A 304 11.53 -4.25 -0.78
CA PHE A 304 12.55 -5.23 -0.35
C PHE A 304 12.01 -6.64 -0.04
N GLU A 305 10.70 -6.81 0.17
CA GLU A 305 10.12 -8.05 0.72
C GLU A 305 9.48 -8.98 -0.33
N ILE A 306 9.49 -8.59 -1.60
CA ILE A 306 8.92 -9.37 -2.71
C ILE A 306 9.90 -9.53 -3.88
N LEU A 307 9.63 -10.55 -4.70
CA LEU A 307 10.13 -10.76 -6.05
C LEU A 307 9.02 -10.37 -7.06
N PRO A 308 9.34 -10.22 -8.36
CA PRO A 308 8.36 -9.86 -9.39
C PRO A 308 7.13 -10.76 -9.36
N GLY A 309 5.95 -10.15 -9.56
CA GLY A 309 4.68 -10.85 -9.46
C GLY A 309 4.26 -11.16 -8.02
N TYR A 310 4.75 -10.40 -7.03
CA TYR A 310 4.41 -10.55 -5.61
C TYR A 310 4.77 -11.92 -5.02
N LEU A 311 5.72 -12.63 -5.61
CA LEU A 311 6.36 -13.77 -4.96
C LEU A 311 7.09 -13.27 -3.71
N LYS A 312 7.06 -14.01 -2.60
CA LYS A 312 7.71 -13.57 -1.36
C LYS A 312 9.23 -13.69 -1.49
N MET A 313 9.99 -12.77 -0.92
CA MET A 313 11.44 -12.96 -0.82
C MET A 313 11.78 -14.22 0.03
N PRO A 314 12.84 -14.96 -0.33
CA PRO A 314 13.39 -16.02 0.52
C PRO A 314 13.89 -15.46 1.86
N THR A 315 13.80 -16.26 2.93
CA THR A 315 14.37 -15.93 4.26
C THR A 315 15.47 -16.93 4.63
N PRO A 316 16.32 -16.66 5.64
CA PRO A 316 17.30 -17.61 6.13
C PRO A 316 16.73 -18.98 6.53
N ALA A 317 15.44 -19.06 6.87
CA ALA A 317 14.76 -20.31 7.22
C ALA A 317 14.43 -21.18 5.99
N ASP A 318 14.44 -20.60 4.78
CA ASP A 318 14.27 -21.34 3.54
C ASP A 318 15.61 -21.95 3.12
N THR A 319 15.96 -23.07 3.74
CA THR A 319 17.25 -23.75 3.51
C THR A 319 17.40 -24.29 2.09
N ASP A 320 16.28 -24.56 1.41
CA ASP A 320 16.19 -25.05 0.04
C ASP A 320 14.90 -24.56 -0.64
N PHE A 321 14.76 -24.85 -1.92
CA PHE A 321 13.60 -24.40 -2.71
C PHE A 321 12.28 -25.08 -2.28
N ALA A 322 12.34 -26.30 -1.76
CA ALA A 322 11.14 -27.00 -1.28
C ALA A 322 10.59 -26.35 0.00
N ALA A 323 11.48 -26.00 0.95
CA ALA A 323 11.14 -25.26 2.16
C ALA A 323 10.54 -23.88 1.83
N TYR A 324 11.15 -23.18 0.87
CA TYR A 324 10.63 -21.92 0.34
C TYR A 324 9.21 -22.09 -0.21
N LEU A 325 8.99 -23.02 -1.16
CA LEU A 325 7.68 -23.25 -1.76
C LEU A 325 6.64 -23.64 -0.71
N LYS A 326 6.99 -24.49 0.27
CA LYS A 326 6.09 -24.86 1.37
C LYS A 326 5.65 -23.65 2.20
N ARG A 327 6.57 -22.71 2.48
CA ARG A 327 6.26 -21.49 3.26
C ARG A 327 5.36 -20.52 2.49
N ILE A 328 5.57 -20.41 1.18
CA ILE A 328 4.94 -19.34 0.39
C ILE A 328 3.72 -19.79 -0.42
N THR A 329 3.47 -21.10 -0.53
CA THR A 329 2.30 -21.68 -1.20
C THR A 329 1.20 -21.96 -0.18
N PRO A 330 0.12 -21.17 -0.14
CA PRO A 330 -0.97 -21.42 0.78
C PRO A 330 -1.80 -22.63 0.36
N THR A 331 -2.34 -23.34 1.34
CA THR A 331 -3.35 -24.39 1.14
C THR A 331 -4.75 -23.82 1.30
N ALA A 332 -5.73 -24.38 0.59
CA ALA A 332 -7.12 -23.95 0.71
C ALA A 332 -7.64 -24.12 2.15
N SER A 333 -8.47 -23.19 2.61
CA SER A 333 -9.05 -23.16 3.95
C SER A 333 -10.49 -22.69 3.87
N LYS A 334 -11.44 -23.61 3.79
CA LYS A 334 -12.82 -23.29 3.39
C LYS A 334 -13.86 -24.00 4.26
N PRO A 335 -15.07 -23.45 4.38
CA PRO A 335 -16.24 -24.19 4.84
C PRO A 335 -16.51 -25.40 3.95
N THR A 336 -17.11 -26.46 4.50
CA THR A 336 -17.44 -27.67 3.74
C THR A 336 -18.42 -27.39 2.59
N GLN A 337 -19.30 -26.41 2.75
CA GLN A 337 -20.34 -26.06 1.78
C GLN A 337 -19.81 -25.26 0.58
N TRP A 338 -18.59 -24.70 0.64
CA TRP A 338 -18.08 -23.76 -0.36
C TRP A 338 -16.81 -24.31 -1.02
N ASP A 339 -16.49 -23.79 -2.21
CA ASP A 339 -15.21 -24.02 -2.85
C ASP A 339 -14.29 -22.80 -2.83
N SER A 340 -12.98 -23.03 -2.95
CA SER A 340 -11.98 -21.97 -2.98
C SER A 340 -10.98 -22.24 -4.09
N PHE A 341 -10.85 -21.28 -5.00
CA PHE A 341 -9.90 -21.44 -6.10
C PHE A 341 -8.45 -21.42 -5.61
N ASN A 342 -8.15 -20.62 -4.58
CA ASN A 342 -6.80 -20.46 -4.01
C ASN A 342 -5.73 -20.39 -5.12
N TYR A 343 -5.76 -19.36 -5.96
CA TYR A 343 -4.93 -19.32 -7.17
C TYR A 343 -3.42 -19.33 -6.86
N TRP A 344 -3.03 -18.89 -5.67
CA TRP A 344 -1.66 -19.01 -5.15
C TRP A 344 -1.18 -20.46 -4.97
N SER A 345 -2.04 -21.48 -5.05
CA SER A 345 -1.61 -22.87 -5.20
C SER A 345 -0.71 -23.10 -6.43
N ASN A 346 -0.73 -22.20 -7.41
CA ASN A 346 0.16 -22.21 -8.59
C ASN A 346 1.54 -21.59 -8.34
N THR A 347 1.85 -21.18 -7.11
CA THR A 347 3.16 -20.57 -6.74
C THR A 347 4.38 -21.33 -7.27
N PRO A 348 4.44 -22.68 -7.25
CA PRO A 348 5.56 -23.42 -7.84
C PRO A 348 5.82 -23.07 -9.31
N LYS A 349 4.76 -22.93 -10.12
CA LYS A 349 4.87 -22.60 -11.55
C LYS A 349 5.45 -21.21 -11.76
N PHE A 350 5.00 -20.26 -10.94
CA PHE A 350 5.47 -18.87 -10.99
C PHE A 350 6.93 -18.76 -10.57
N ALA A 351 7.30 -19.41 -9.45
CA ALA A 351 8.65 -19.38 -8.92
C ALA A 351 9.68 -20.03 -9.85
N VAL A 352 9.37 -21.21 -10.40
CA VAL A 352 10.25 -21.88 -11.37
C VAL A 352 10.37 -21.04 -12.64
N SER A 353 9.26 -20.55 -13.21
CA SER A 353 9.29 -19.73 -14.42
C SER A 353 10.07 -18.42 -14.23
N PHE A 354 10.00 -17.80 -13.05
CA PHE A 354 10.81 -16.65 -12.69
C PHE A 354 12.30 -16.99 -12.63
N LEU A 355 12.67 -18.08 -11.94
CA LEU A 355 14.07 -18.53 -11.86
C LEU A 355 14.64 -18.92 -13.23
N LYS A 356 13.82 -19.51 -14.11
CA LYS A 356 14.17 -19.75 -15.52
C LYS A 356 14.37 -18.46 -16.31
N ALA A 357 13.62 -17.39 -16.03
CA ALA A 357 13.87 -16.10 -16.65
C ALA A 357 15.19 -15.48 -16.17
N MET A 358 15.45 -15.52 -14.86
CA MET A 358 16.66 -14.97 -14.26
C MET A 358 17.95 -15.70 -14.67
N TYR A 359 17.95 -17.03 -14.66
CA TYR A 359 19.18 -17.82 -14.79
C TYR A 359 19.20 -18.77 -15.99
N GLY A 360 18.14 -18.80 -16.80
CA GLY A 360 18.12 -19.54 -18.06
C GLY A 360 18.54 -21.01 -17.91
N PRO A 361 19.51 -21.50 -18.70
CA PRO A 361 20.02 -22.86 -18.58
C PRO A 361 20.66 -23.22 -17.23
N ALA A 362 21.17 -22.24 -16.47
CA ALA A 362 21.78 -22.49 -15.17
C ALA A 362 20.76 -22.88 -14.09
N ALA A 363 19.48 -22.54 -14.26
CA ALA A 363 18.40 -23.02 -13.40
C ALA A 363 17.93 -24.41 -13.86
N THR A 364 18.33 -25.46 -13.14
CA THR A 364 17.95 -26.86 -13.40
C THR A 364 17.26 -27.46 -12.20
N LYS A 365 16.52 -28.57 -12.38
CA LYS A 365 15.88 -29.25 -11.25
C LYS A 365 16.90 -29.74 -10.20
N GLN A 366 18.09 -30.14 -10.66
CA GLN A 366 19.14 -30.72 -9.82
C GLN A 366 19.79 -29.70 -8.87
N ASN A 367 19.72 -28.40 -9.19
CA ASN A 367 20.29 -27.33 -8.37
C ASN A 367 19.23 -26.39 -7.80
N ASP A 368 18.02 -26.90 -7.54
CA ASP A 368 16.90 -26.12 -7.02
C ASP A 368 16.57 -24.90 -7.90
N TRP A 369 16.69 -25.04 -9.22
CA TRP A 369 16.45 -23.96 -10.18
C TRP A 369 17.32 -22.72 -9.93
N ALA A 370 18.55 -22.91 -9.42
CA ALA A 370 19.43 -21.83 -8.98
C ALA A 370 18.83 -20.93 -7.88
N PHE A 371 17.87 -21.42 -7.09
CA PHE A 371 17.26 -20.71 -5.96
C PHE A 371 18.32 -20.11 -5.00
N HIS A 372 19.42 -20.83 -4.78
CA HIS A 372 20.50 -20.42 -3.88
C HIS A 372 21.29 -19.19 -4.36
N TYR A 373 21.04 -18.71 -5.58
CA TYR A 373 21.58 -17.44 -6.09
C TYR A 373 20.78 -16.23 -5.63
N LEU A 374 19.53 -16.41 -5.18
CA LEU A 374 18.73 -15.33 -4.63
C LEU A 374 19.21 -14.93 -3.24
N PRO A 375 19.27 -13.62 -2.93
CA PRO A 375 19.51 -13.18 -1.57
C PRO A 375 18.34 -13.56 -0.66
N LYS A 376 18.64 -13.84 0.60
CA LYS A 376 17.66 -14.15 1.65
C LYS A 376 17.52 -12.95 2.59
N ILE A 377 16.31 -12.46 2.82
CA ILE A 377 16.06 -11.32 3.71
C ILE A 377 15.99 -11.77 5.16
N ASP A 378 16.86 -11.21 6.01
CA ASP A 378 16.97 -11.53 7.43
C ASP A 378 16.32 -10.49 8.35
N ARG A 379 16.06 -9.29 7.82
CA ARG A 379 15.45 -8.17 8.53
C ARG A 379 14.70 -7.26 7.57
N ASN A 380 14.13 -6.20 8.13
CA ASN A 380 13.43 -5.16 7.38
C ASN A 380 14.43 -4.17 6.75
N TYR A 381 14.44 -4.08 5.42
CA TYR A 381 15.25 -3.14 4.63
C TYR A 381 14.38 -2.07 3.96
N SER A 382 13.29 -1.66 4.60
CA SER A 382 12.50 -0.51 4.16
C SER A 382 13.33 0.77 4.13
N TRP A 383 12.80 1.78 3.45
CA TRP A 383 13.45 3.07 3.26
C TRP A 383 14.03 3.59 4.60
N VAL A 384 13.24 3.69 5.67
CA VAL A 384 13.73 4.30 6.93
C VAL A 384 14.85 3.47 7.56
N ASN A 385 14.81 2.15 7.42
CA ASN A 385 15.87 1.27 7.94
C ASN A 385 17.17 1.41 7.15
N ILE A 386 17.12 1.50 5.81
CA ILE A 386 18.34 1.70 5.00
C ILE A 386 19.01 3.03 5.35
N TRP A 387 18.22 4.11 5.47
CA TRP A 387 18.75 5.44 5.81
C TRP A 387 19.23 5.53 7.26
N ASN A 388 18.57 4.84 8.20
CA ASN A 388 19.06 4.72 9.57
C ASN A 388 20.38 3.93 9.63
N ASP A 389 20.47 2.79 8.95
CA ASP A 389 21.70 1.99 8.87
C ASP A 389 22.84 2.79 8.22
N MET A 390 22.54 3.62 7.22
CA MET A 390 23.51 4.55 6.60
C MET A 390 23.95 5.65 7.57
N TYR A 391 23.03 6.26 8.31
CA TYR A 391 23.36 7.22 9.36
C TYR A 391 24.25 6.61 10.46
N GLU A 392 24.08 5.31 10.75
CA GLU A 392 24.93 4.58 11.67
C GLU A 392 26.24 4.05 11.05
N GLY A 393 26.51 4.35 9.77
CA GLY A 393 27.74 3.98 9.05
C GLY A 393 27.80 2.53 8.56
N LYS A 394 26.67 1.80 8.59
CA LYS A 394 26.54 0.38 8.19
C LYS A 394 26.30 0.19 6.68
N VAL A 395 25.74 1.19 6.01
CA VAL A 395 25.56 1.20 4.54
C VAL A 395 26.64 2.07 3.92
N LYS A 396 27.41 1.49 2.98
CA LYS A 396 28.57 2.16 2.36
C LYS A 396 28.24 2.94 1.09
N GLY A 397 27.15 2.62 0.41
CA GLY A 397 26.74 3.41 -0.74
C GLY A 397 25.33 3.13 -1.19
N LEU A 398 24.86 3.98 -2.10
CA LEU A 398 23.47 4.02 -2.55
C LEU A 398 23.38 4.27 -4.06
N PHE A 399 22.46 3.56 -4.69
CA PHE A 399 21.94 3.92 -6.02
C PHE A 399 20.62 4.68 -5.84
N ALA A 400 20.57 5.92 -6.35
CA ALA A 400 19.37 6.75 -6.40
C ALA A 400 18.99 6.98 -7.86
N PHE A 401 18.15 6.10 -8.41
CA PHE A 401 17.67 6.17 -9.80
C PHE A 401 16.24 6.71 -9.83
N GLY A 402 16.04 7.89 -10.41
CA GLY A 402 14.71 8.53 -10.49
C GLY A 402 14.09 8.82 -9.11
N MET A 403 14.92 9.01 -8.08
CA MET A 403 14.50 9.19 -6.69
C MET A 403 15.35 10.21 -5.96
N ASN A 404 14.71 11.29 -5.53
CA ASN A 404 15.30 12.29 -4.63
C ASN A 404 15.15 11.85 -3.16
N GLY A 405 16.03 10.93 -2.75
CA GLY A 405 16.07 10.31 -1.42
C GLY A 405 16.00 11.28 -0.24
N VAL A 406 16.75 12.39 -0.29
CA VAL A 406 16.76 13.43 0.76
C VAL A 406 15.37 14.02 0.98
N MET A 407 14.65 14.31 -0.12
CA MET A 407 13.37 15.01 -0.06
C MET A 407 12.20 14.09 0.27
N ILE A 408 12.20 12.83 -0.16
CA ILE A 408 11.05 11.92 0.02
C ILE A 408 11.00 11.26 1.41
N GLY A 409 12.12 11.24 2.14
CA GLY A 409 12.22 10.63 3.48
C GLY A 409 11.80 11.56 4.62
N PRO A 410 11.42 11.02 5.80
CA PRO A 410 11.27 11.81 7.02
C PRO A 410 12.64 12.31 7.50
N ASP A 411 12.62 13.35 8.34
CA ASP A 411 13.81 14.02 8.87
C ASP A 411 14.93 14.17 7.81
N SER A 412 14.67 15.03 6.80
CA SER A 412 15.62 15.22 5.69
C SER A 412 17.03 15.62 6.14
N GLN A 413 17.20 16.17 7.35
CA GLN A 413 18.53 16.46 7.90
C GLN A 413 19.29 15.17 8.25
N LYS A 414 18.62 14.22 8.92
CA LYS A 414 19.19 12.88 9.17
C LYS A 414 19.61 12.20 7.86
N ASN A 415 18.89 12.43 6.77
CA ASN A 415 19.21 11.86 5.46
C ASN A 415 20.45 12.50 4.84
N ILE A 416 20.56 13.83 4.91
CA ILE A 416 21.78 14.55 4.50
C ILE A 416 22.99 14.04 5.29
N ASP A 417 22.85 13.91 6.61
CA ASP A 417 23.93 13.44 7.48
C ASP A 417 24.26 11.95 7.28
N ALA A 418 23.30 11.14 6.84
CA ALA A 418 23.53 9.76 6.41
C ALA A 418 24.40 9.72 5.15
N LEU A 419 24.09 10.55 4.14
CA LEU A 419 24.88 10.62 2.92
C LEU A 419 26.30 11.09 3.18
N LYS A 420 26.54 12.01 4.13
CA LYS A 420 27.91 12.43 4.53
C LYS A 420 28.78 11.27 5.03
N LYS A 421 28.16 10.18 5.50
CA LYS A 421 28.82 8.99 6.04
C LYS A 421 28.97 7.85 5.03
N ALA A 422 28.36 7.96 3.85
CA ALA A 422 28.51 6.99 2.78
C ALA A 422 29.88 7.14 2.10
N ASP A 423 30.44 6.03 1.61
CA ASP A 423 31.67 6.02 0.82
C ASP A 423 31.38 6.53 -0.61
N TRP A 424 30.23 6.14 -1.18
CA TRP A 424 29.83 6.54 -2.53
C TRP A 424 28.31 6.66 -2.72
N LEU A 425 27.91 7.50 -3.68
CA LEU A 425 26.55 7.71 -4.12
C LEU A 425 26.50 7.73 -5.65
N VAL A 426 25.62 6.94 -6.25
CA VAL A 426 25.32 7.00 -7.69
C VAL A 426 23.91 7.54 -7.89
N VAL A 427 23.79 8.68 -8.57
CA VAL A 427 22.50 9.29 -8.89
C VAL A 427 22.26 9.25 -10.39
N CYS A 428 21.11 8.74 -10.82
CA CYS A 428 20.61 8.85 -12.19
C CYS A 428 19.32 9.66 -12.18
N GLU A 429 19.38 10.88 -12.71
CA GLU A 429 18.28 11.84 -12.71
C GLU A 429 18.34 12.71 -13.96
N ILE A 430 17.21 13.37 -14.28
CA ILE A 430 17.13 14.28 -15.42
C ILE A 430 17.54 15.72 -15.05
N TYR A 431 17.57 16.04 -13.76
CA TYR A 431 18.04 17.32 -13.21
C TYR A 431 18.94 17.08 -12.00
N PRO A 432 19.89 17.98 -11.68
CA PRO A 432 20.49 18.03 -10.36
C PRO A 432 19.40 18.18 -9.27
N ASP A 433 19.49 17.37 -8.24
CA ASP A 433 18.54 17.37 -7.13
C ASP A 433 19.25 17.40 -5.77
N GLU A 434 18.46 17.56 -4.69
CA GLU A 434 18.95 17.63 -3.31
C GLU A 434 19.75 16.40 -2.88
N THR A 435 19.50 15.23 -3.48
CA THR A 435 20.25 14.01 -3.19
C THR A 435 21.62 14.03 -3.89
N SER A 436 21.68 14.43 -5.16
CA SER A 436 22.91 14.54 -5.94
C SER A 436 23.86 15.63 -5.44
N GLU A 437 23.33 16.67 -4.78
CA GLU A 437 24.10 17.80 -4.26
C GLU A 437 23.95 17.98 -2.74
N PHE A 438 23.72 16.88 -2.00
CA PHE A 438 23.52 16.91 -0.54
C PHE A 438 24.69 17.60 0.21
N TRP A 439 25.90 17.52 -0.32
CA TRP A 439 27.12 18.13 0.23
C TRP A 439 27.14 19.66 0.12
N LYS A 440 26.16 20.25 -0.58
CA LYS A 440 25.90 21.70 -0.63
C LYS A 440 24.63 22.10 0.11
N ALA A 441 24.04 21.20 0.92
CA ALA A 441 22.81 21.52 1.62
C ALA A 441 22.95 22.78 2.49
N PRO A 442 21.88 23.59 2.64
CA PRO A 442 21.91 24.80 3.47
C PRO A 442 22.43 24.53 4.88
N GLY A 443 23.36 25.36 5.34
CA GLY A 443 24.02 25.22 6.64
C GLY A 443 25.39 24.52 6.59
N ILE A 444 25.74 23.85 5.49
CA ILE A 444 27.08 23.27 5.31
C ILE A 444 28.07 24.39 4.94
N SER A 445 29.07 24.61 5.78
CA SER A 445 30.14 25.59 5.52
C SER A 445 31.13 25.10 4.46
N PRO A 446 31.88 25.99 3.77
CA PRO A 446 32.93 25.58 2.83
C PRO A 446 33.98 24.63 3.44
N ASP A 447 34.27 24.76 4.73
CA ASP A 447 35.22 23.88 5.42
C ASP A 447 34.61 22.55 5.85
N GLU A 448 33.31 22.50 6.15
CA GLU A 448 32.60 21.23 6.34
C GLU A 448 32.49 20.48 5.01
N MET A 449 32.16 21.18 3.93
CA MET A 449 32.04 20.59 2.58
C MET A 449 33.31 19.84 2.17
N LYS A 450 34.50 20.43 2.43
CA LYS A 450 35.80 19.79 2.14
C LYS A 450 36.07 18.51 2.94
N LYS A 451 35.38 18.31 4.07
CA LYS A 451 35.52 17.14 4.95
C LYS A 451 34.56 16.01 4.60
N ILE A 452 33.59 16.25 3.72
CA ILE A 452 32.65 15.21 3.26
C ILE A 452 33.39 14.29 2.28
N ALA A 453 33.57 13.02 2.67
CA ALA A 453 34.38 12.06 1.91
C ALA A 453 33.61 11.27 0.83
N THR A 454 32.28 11.42 0.77
CA THR A 454 31.41 10.67 -0.13
C THR A 454 31.70 10.98 -1.58
N THR A 455 32.03 9.96 -2.38
CA THR A 455 32.20 10.11 -3.82
C THR A 455 30.85 10.08 -4.53
N VAL A 456 30.50 11.16 -5.24
CA VAL A 456 29.21 11.26 -5.95
C VAL A 456 29.39 11.08 -7.46
N TYR A 457 28.72 10.09 -8.03
CA TYR A 457 28.60 9.88 -9.47
C TYR A 457 27.22 10.35 -9.94
N ARG A 458 27.16 11.44 -10.70
CA ARG A 458 25.91 11.96 -11.28
C ARG A 458 25.82 11.57 -12.75
N LEU A 459 24.87 10.70 -13.07
CA LEU A 459 24.66 10.15 -14.40
C LEU A 459 23.41 10.82 -15.02
N PRO A 460 23.52 11.47 -16.19
CA PRO A 460 22.37 12.10 -16.83
C PRO A 460 21.44 11.03 -17.45
N GLY A 461 20.25 10.87 -16.87
CA GLY A 461 19.23 9.92 -17.33
C GLY A 461 18.28 10.51 -18.38
N ALA A 462 17.64 9.65 -19.16
CA ALA A 462 16.64 10.06 -20.14
C ALA A 462 15.25 10.25 -19.51
N GLY A 463 14.56 11.32 -19.91
CA GLY A 463 13.18 11.65 -19.56
C GLY A 463 12.14 10.68 -20.14
N PHE A 464 10.87 10.88 -19.77
CA PHE A 464 9.80 9.98 -20.23
C PHE A 464 9.54 10.06 -21.74
N ALA A 465 9.72 11.23 -22.36
CA ALA A 465 9.53 11.44 -23.80
C ALA A 465 10.69 10.91 -24.65
N GLU A 466 11.80 10.54 -24.01
CA GLU A 466 13.07 10.19 -24.67
C GLU A 466 13.32 8.69 -24.78
N LYS A 467 12.37 7.89 -24.29
CA LYS A 467 12.41 6.43 -24.29
C LYS A 467 11.05 5.85 -24.67
N ASP A 468 11.03 4.66 -25.22
CA ASP A 468 9.82 3.85 -25.37
C ASP A 468 9.53 3.08 -24.07
N GLY A 469 8.75 2.00 -24.12
CA GLY A 469 8.47 1.13 -22.98
C GLY A 469 7.09 1.33 -22.36
N THR A 470 6.87 0.71 -21.21
CA THR A 470 5.56 0.72 -20.52
C THR A 470 5.57 1.55 -19.25
N PHE A 471 4.39 2.06 -18.90
CA PHE A 471 4.04 2.43 -17.54
C PHE A 471 2.72 1.77 -17.16
N VAL A 472 2.57 1.48 -15.87
CA VAL A 472 1.38 0.83 -15.31
C VAL A 472 0.63 1.81 -14.44
N ASN A 473 -0.54 2.22 -14.91
CA ASN A 473 -1.34 3.21 -14.19
C ASN A 473 -2.01 2.60 -12.94
N SER A 474 -2.71 3.45 -12.18
CA SER A 474 -3.42 3.04 -10.95
C SER A 474 -4.48 1.94 -11.17
N ALA A 475 -5.01 1.82 -12.39
CA ALA A 475 -6.00 0.84 -12.81
C ALA A 475 -5.38 -0.45 -13.36
N ARG A 476 -4.06 -0.65 -13.17
CA ARG A 476 -3.28 -1.83 -13.62
C ARG A 476 -3.06 -1.92 -15.13
N TRP A 477 -3.34 -0.85 -15.89
CA TRP A 477 -3.16 -0.85 -17.34
C TRP A 477 -1.68 -0.65 -17.68
N LEU A 478 -1.06 -1.67 -18.26
CA LEU A 478 0.25 -1.60 -18.91
C LEU A 478 0.06 -0.89 -20.25
N GLN A 479 0.57 0.33 -20.35
CA GLN A 479 0.42 1.18 -21.53
C GLN A 479 1.79 1.42 -22.16
N TRP A 480 1.94 1.02 -23.42
CA TRP A 480 3.14 1.29 -24.19
C TRP A 480 3.18 2.75 -24.66
N LYS A 481 4.36 3.37 -24.59
CA LYS A 481 4.67 4.67 -25.21
C LYS A 481 5.87 4.53 -26.15
N ASN A 482 5.94 5.42 -27.13
CA ASN A 482 7.03 5.48 -28.09
C ASN A 482 7.95 6.68 -27.79
N VAL A 483 9.18 6.62 -28.29
CA VAL A 483 10.13 7.73 -28.25
C VAL A 483 9.55 8.92 -29.02
N ALA A 484 9.57 10.10 -28.42
CA ALA A 484 9.14 11.36 -29.03
C ALA A 484 10.32 12.30 -29.33
N LEU A 485 11.38 12.26 -28.51
CA LEU A 485 12.58 13.09 -28.64
C LEU A 485 13.84 12.25 -28.38
N PRO A 486 15.02 12.61 -28.93
CA PRO A 486 16.28 12.00 -28.50
C PRO A 486 16.67 12.49 -27.08
N PRO A 487 17.43 11.71 -26.29
CA PRO A 487 17.99 12.19 -25.02
C PRO A 487 18.86 13.44 -25.20
N PRO A 488 18.81 14.43 -24.29
CA PRO A 488 19.57 15.66 -24.41
C PRO A 488 21.06 15.46 -24.10
N GLY A 489 21.92 16.13 -24.86
CA GLY A 489 23.38 16.11 -24.63
C GLY A 489 23.96 14.70 -24.68
N GLN A 490 24.49 14.24 -23.54
CA GLN A 490 25.04 12.88 -23.37
C GLN A 490 24.18 12.01 -22.45
N ALA A 491 22.93 12.41 -22.20
CA ALA A 491 22.00 11.62 -21.41
C ALA A 491 21.76 10.25 -22.05
N LYS A 492 21.52 9.24 -21.21
CA LYS A 492 21.29 7.86 -21.64
C LYS A 492 20.01 7.32 -21.04
N VAL A 493 19.38 6.39 -21.74
CA VAL A 493 18.24 5.64 -21.23
C VAL A 493 18.67 4.74 -20.06
N ASP A 494 17.79 4.54 -19.08
CA ASP A 494 18.15 3.85 -17.83
C ASP A 494 18.71 2.45 -18.06
N GLN A 495 18.15 1.71 -19.03
CA GLN A 495 18.60 0.37 -19.36
C GLN A 495 20.02 0.34 -19.91
N GLU A 496 20.46 1.38 -20.64
CA GLU A 496 21.83 1.46 -21.15
C GLU A 496 22.82 1.71 -20.01
N ILE A 497 22.45 2.61 -19.09
CA ILE A 497 23.27 2.94 -17.92
C ILE A 497 23.44 1.70 -17.04
N LEU A 498 22.34 1.04 -16.67
CA LEU A 498 22.34 -0.15 -15.82
C LEU A 498 23.04 -1.32 -16.50
N ALA A 499 22.79 -1.57 -17.79
CA ALA A 499 23.47 -2.61 -18.54
C ALA A 499 24.98 -2.37 -18.58
N THR A 500 25.42 -1.13 -18.80
CA THR A 500 26.85 -0.79 -18.82
C THR A 500 27.52 -1.08 -17.47
N ILE A 501 26.90 -0.66 -16.36
CA ILE A 501 27.41 -0.93 -15.01
C ILE A 501 27.46 -2.44 -14.76
N PHE A 502 26.37 -3.16 -15.02
CA PHE A 502 26.30 -4.60 -14.82
C PHE A 502 27.34 -5.37 -15.65
N LEU A 503 27.49 -5.04 -16.94
CA LEU A 503 28.46 -5.69 -17.82
C LEU A 503 29.90 -5.45 -17.38
N LYS A 504 30.21 -4.27 -16.83
CA LYS A 504 31.53 -3.96 -16.26
C LYS A 504 31.78 -4.77 -14.99
N VAL A 505 30.82 -4.80 -14.06
CA VAL A 505 30.90 -5.62 -12.83
C VAL A 505 31.08 -7.09 -13.18
N ARG A 506 30.24 -7.63 -14.07
CA ARG A 506 30.36 -9.02 -14.54
C ARG A 506 31.73 -9.30 -15.17
N GLY A 507 32.25 -8.38 -15.96
CA GLY A 507 33.58 -8.48 -16.56
C GLY A 507 34.71 -8.48 -15.52
N LEU A 508 34.58 -7.76 -14.41
CA LEU A 508 35.52 -7.80 -13.29
C LEU A 508 35.48 -9.16 -12.60
N TYR A 509 34.28 -9.66 -12.26
CA TYR A 509 34.13 -10.99 -11.66
C TYR A 509 34.66 -12.13 -12.55
N GLN A 510 34.54 -11.99 -13.88
CA GLN A 510 35.12 -12.96 -14.83
C GLN A 510 36.65 -12.96 -14.82
N LYS A 511 37.28 -11.80 -14.62
CA LYS A 511 38.74 -11.65 -14.68
C LYS A 511 39.43 -11.88 -13.34
N GLU A 512 38.81 -11.40 -12.27
CA GLU A 512 39.42 -11.28 -10.95
C GLU A 512 38.82 -12.25 -9.93
N GLY A 513 37.71 -12.92 -10.28
CA GLY A 513 36.94 -13.70 -9.32
C GLY A 513 36.25 -12.80 -8.30
N GLY A 514 36.02 -13.32 -7.09
CA GLY A 514 35.42 -12.56 -5.99
C GLY A 514 34.56 -13.44 -5.09
N LYS A 515 33.90 -12.81 -4.11
CA LYS A 515 32.98 -13.51 -3.21
C LYS A 515 31.70 -13.90 -3.95
N PHE A 516 31.43 -15.20 -4.02
CA PHE A 516 30.21 -15.78 -4.59
C PHE A 516 29.86 -15.23 -5.99
N PRO A 517 30.70 -15.51 -7.01
CA PRO A 517 30.56 -14.93 -8.35
C PRO A 517 29.36 -15.49 -9.14
N ASP A 518 28.94 -16.72 -8.84
CA ASP A 518 27.92 -17.49 -9.57
C ASP A 518 26.64 -16.70 -9.92
N PRO A 519 25.93 -16.04 -8.97
CA PRO A 519 24.73 -15.27 -9.29
C PRO A 519 24.95 -14.15 -10.31
N ILE A 520 26.16 -13.59 -10.40
CA ILE A 520 26.51 -12.51 -11.33
C ILE A 520 26.87 -13.09 -12.70
N LEU A 521 27.64 -14.18 -12.71
CA LEU A 521 28.12 -14.81 -13.94
C LEU A 521 27.00 -15.57 -14.67
N ASN A 522 26.09 -16.19 -13.92
CA ASN A 522 25.02 -17.04 -14.45
C ASN A 522 23.69 -16.30 -14.69
N LEU A 523 23.60 -14.99 -14.35
CA LEU A 523 22.43 -14.19 -14.69
C LEU A 523 22.27 -14.10 -16.22
N SER A 524 21.09 -14.48 -16.70
CA SER A 524 20.70 -14.41 -18.11
C SER A 524 20.82 -12.98 -18.62
N TRP A 525 21.40 -12.81 -19.81
CA TRP A 525 21.58 -11.50 -20.46
C TRP A 525 21.58 -11.64 -21.98
N ALA A 526 20.59 -12.36 -22.50
CA ALA A 526 20.46 -12.75 -23.89
C ALA A 526 19.71 -11.70 -24.73
N TYR A 527 20.15 -10.44 -24.65
CA TYR A 527 19.61 -9.34 -25.44
C TYR A 527 20.40 -9.16 -26.73
N THR A 528 19.71 -8.77 -27.81
CA THR A 528 20.33 -8.53 -29.12
C THR A 528 21.43 -7.47 -29.02
N ASP A 529 21.13 -6.33 -28.40
CA ASP A 529 22.14 -5.38 -27.92
C ASP A 529 22.29 -5.52 -26.40
N ARG A 530 23.39 -6.14 -25.98
CA ARG A 530 23.66 -6.39 -24.56
C ARG A 530 23.90 -5.11 -23.76
N LYS A 531 24.37 -4.03 -24.40
CA LYS A 531 24.68 -2.76 -23.73
C LYS A 531 23.48 -1.82 -23.69
N ASN A 532 22.52 -2.00 -24.58
CA ASN A 532 21.27 -1.24 -24.60
C ASN A 532 20.08 -2.15 -24.96
N PRO A 533 19.62 -3.01 -24.04
CA PRO A 533 18.52 -3.94 -24.31
C PRO A 533 17.27 -3.20 -24.78
N SER A 534 16.62 -3.65 -25.86
CA SER A 534 15.36 -3.03 -26.27
C SER A 534 14.28 -3.32 -25.24
N LEU A 535 13.44 -2.32 -24.93
CA LEU A 535 12.36 -2.52 -23.96
C LEU A 535 11.27 -3.48 -24.48
N SER A 536 11.26 -3.76 -25.79
CA SER A 536 10.42 -4.78 -26.41
C SER A 536 10.87 -6.20 -26.09
N GLU A 537 12.19 -6.47 -26.11
CA GLU A 537 12.75 -7.76 -25.68
C GLU A 537 12.52 -7.98 -24.18
N VAL A 538 12.73 -6.93 -23.37
CA VAL A 538 12.46 -6.98 -21.93
C VAL A 538 10.97 -7.25 -21.65
N ALA A 539 10.05 -6.59 -22.35
CA ALA A 539 8.62 -6.84 -22.18
C ALA A 539 8.21 -8.28 -22.55
N LYS A 540 8.82 -8.84 -23.60
CA LYS A 540 8.65 -10.24 -24.03
C LYS A 540 9.19 -11.25 -23.02
N GLU A 541 10.34 -10.96 -22.42
CA GLU A 541 10.93 -11.75 -21.33
C GLU A 541 10.02 -11.74 -20.09
N ILE A 542 9.52 -10.56 -19.72
CA ILE A 542 8.59 -10.39 -18.60
C ILE A 542 7.28 -11.15 -18.86
N ASN A 543 6.72 -11.07 -20.06
CA ASN A 543 5.56 -11.87 -20.45
C ASN A 543 5.84 -13.37 -20.29
N GLY A 544 6.95 -13.84 -20.87
CA GLY A 544 7.36 -15.24 -20.81
C GLY A 544 7.01 -16.05 -22.04
N LYS A 545 7.75 -17.16 -22.20
CA LYS A 545 7.75 -18.03 -23.37
C LYS A 545 7.91 -19.50 -22.98
N ALA A 546 7.54 -20.40 -23.89
CA ALA A 546 7.86 -21.81 -23.80
C ALA A 546 9.36 -22.03 -24.08
N LEU A 547 10.02 -22.84 -23.26
CA LEU A 547 11.42 -23.26 -23.41
C LEU A 547 11.53 -24.66 -24.05
N ALA A 548 10.45 -25.42 -24.04
CA ALA A 548 10.27 -26.68 -24.74
C ALA A 548 8.84 -26.73 -25.31
N ASP A 549 8.57 -27.68 -26.20
CA ASP A 549 7.20 -27.95 -26.64
C ASP A 549 6.35 -28.34 -25.42
N ILE A 550 5.28 -27.60 -25.16
CA ILE A 550 4.33 -27.86 -24.08
C ILE A 550 2.92 -27.99 -24.66
N THR A 551 2.19 -29.02 -24.24
CA THR A 551 0.78 -29.20 -24.61
C THR A 551 -0.10 -28.94 -23.40
N ASP A 552 -1.11 -28.10 -23.58
CA ASP A 552 -2.17 -27.93 -22.59
C ASP A 552 -3.11 -29.14 -22.63
N PRO A 553 -3.20 -29.94 -21.56
CA PRO A 553 -4.03 -31.14 -21.56
C PRO A 553 -5.53 -30.85 -21.64
N LYS A 554 -5.97 -29.62 -21.32
CA LYS A 554 -7.40 -29.24 -21.37
C LYS A 554 -7.84 -28.82 -22.76
N THR A 555 -7.00 -28.07 -23.47
CA THR A 555 -7.33 -27.50 -24.79
C THR A 555 -6.71 -28.28 -25.93
N ASN A 556 -5.77 -29.19 -25.64
CA ASN A 556 -4.91 -29.87 -26.61
C ASN A 556 -4.05 -28.91 -27.46
N GLN A 557 -3.94 -27.64 -27.05
CA GLN A 557 -3.11 -26.64 -27.70
C GLN A 557 -1.64 -26.90 -27.37
N THR A 558 -0.79 -26.98 -28.40
CA THR A 558 0.67 -27.05 -28.24
C THR A 558 1.30 -25.68 -28.44
N TYR A 559 2.12 -25.24 -27.48
CA TYR A 559 3.01 -24.09 -27.62
C TYR A 559 4.43 -24.61 -27.90
N LYS A 560 5.01 -24.20 -29.02
CA LYS A 560 6.33 -24.63 -29.46
C LYS A 560 7.44 -23.92 -28.71
N ALA A 561 8.59 -24.58 -28.55
CA ALA A 561 9.77 -23.95 -27.96
C ALA A 561 10.08 -22.60 -28.62
N GLY A 562 10.26 -21.56 -27.82
CA GLY A 562 10.51 -20.18 -28.26
C GLY A 562 9.27 -19.30 -28.37
N GLN A 563 8.05 -19.86 -28.46
CA GLN A 563 6.82 -19.07 -28.59
C GLN A 563 6.45 -18.35 -27.30
N GLN A 564 5.95 -17.12 -27.41
CA GLN A 564 5.39 -16.37 -26.31
C GLN A 564 4.14 -17.04 -25.75
N LEU A 565 4.03 -17.08 -24.41
CA LEU A 565 2.87 -17.65 -23.75
C LEU A 565 1.67 -16.69 -23.79
N PRO A 566 0.44 -17.20 -23.99
CA PRO A 566 -0.76 -16.37 -24.05
C PRO A 566 -1.27 -15.90 -22.68
N GLY A 567 -0.77 -16.49 -21.59
CA GLY A 567 -1.23 -16.18 -20.24
C GLY A 567 -0.58 -17.07 -19.18
N PHE A 568 -0.64 -16.64 -17.91
CA PHE A 568 0.01 -17.35 -16.81
C PHE A 568 -0.52 -18.76 -16.53
N ALA A 569 -1.72 -19.11 -17.03
CA ALA A 569 -2.26 -20.46 -16.91
C ALA A 569 -1.42 -21.52 -17.66
N ALA A 570 -0.63 -21.09 -18.65
CA ALA A 570 0.27 -21.95 -19.41
C ALA A 570 1.61 -22.22 -18.71
N LEU A 571 1.95 -21.47 -17.64
CA LEU A 571 3.20 -21.64 -16.91
C LEU A 571 3.29 -23.02 -16.24
N LYS A 572 4.49 -23.57 -16.18
CA LYS A 572 4.83 -24.89 -15.62
C LYS A 572 5.87 -24.76 -14.52
N ASP A 573 5.97 -25.80 -13.68
CA ASP A 573 6.90 -25.93 -12.56
C ASP A 573 8.04 -26.95 -12.84
N ASP A 574 8.17 -27.39 -14.09
CA ASP A 574 9.15 -28.39 -14.56
C ASP A 574 10.32 -27.76 -15.35
N GLY A 575 10.37 -26.43 -15.41
CA GLY A 575 11.42 -25.68 -16.12
C GLY A 575 11.21 -25.54 -17.63
N THR A 576 10.07 -26.00 -18.17
CA THR A 576 9.74 -25.86 -19.60
C THR A 576 9.16 -24.50 -19.98
N THR A 577 8.94 -23.61 -19.01
CA THR A 577 8.49 -22.22 -19.24
C THR A 577 9.37 -21.22 -18.51
N MET A 578 9.42 -19.99 -19.01
CA MET A 578 9.98 -18.84 -18.30
C MET A 578 9.01 -17.66 -18.33
N SER A 579 9.05 -16.80 -17.31
CA SER A 579 8.36 -15.51 -17.27
C SER A 579 9.00 -14.63 -16.21
N GLY A 580 9.44 -13.42 -16.59
CA GLY A 580 10.02 -12.47 -15.64
C GLY A 580 9.01 -11.91 -14.64
N ASN A 581 7.72 -11.91 -14.97
CA ASN A 581 6.63 -11.61 -14.04
C ASN A 581 5.34 -12.31 -14.49
N TRP A 582 4.90 -13.29 -13.70
CA TRP A 582 3.72 -14.09 -14.06
C TRP A 582 2.45 -13.23 -14.22
N LEU A 583 2.32 -12.11 -13.50
CA LEU A 583 1.18 -11.21 -13.64
C LEU A 583 1.05 -10.62 -15.05
N TYR A 584 2.17 -10.48 -15.75
CA TYR A 584 2.24 -9.86 -17.08
C TYR A 584 2.29 -10.90 -18.20
N CYS A 585 2.24 -12.19 -17.88
CA CYS A 585 2.07 -13.24 -18.88
C CYS A 585 0.70 -13.08 -19.53
N GLY A 586 0.67 -12.81 -20.84
CA GLY A 586 -0.48 -12.39 -21.63
C GLY A 586 -0.41 -10.94 -22.14
N SER A 587 0.59 -10.16 -21.72
CA SER A 587 0.78 -8.76 -22.15
C SER A 587 1.45 -8.63 -23.53
N TRP A 588 2.25 -9.63 -23.93
CA TRP A 588 2.89 -9.73 -25.24
C TRP A 588 2.93 -11.18 -25.71
N THR A 589 2.04 -11.54 -26.64
CA THR A 589 1.81 -12.94 -27.07
C THR A 589 2.20 -13.12 -28.53
N GLU A 590 2.05 -14.34 -29.07
CA GLU A 590 2.19 -14.59 -30.52
C GLU A 590 1.16 -13.81 -31.35
N ALA A 591 0.01 -13.47 -30.78
CA ALA A 591 -0.98 -12.61 -31.44
C ALA A 591 -0.58 -11.12 -31.44
N GLY A 592 0.52 -10.75 -30.77
CA GLY A 592 1.07 -9.40 -30.75
C GLY A 592 1.19 -8.77 -29.36
N ALA A 593 1.61 -7.50 -29.35
CA ALA A 593 1.82 -6.70 -28.14
C ALA A 593 0.48 -6.12 -27.62
N MET A 594 -0.18 -6.82 -26.70
CA MET A 594 -1.49 -6.40 -26.17
C MET A 594 -1.43 -5.02 -25.48
N ILE A 595 -0.29 -4.70 -24.87
CA ILE A 595 0.04 -3.42 -24.25
C ILE A 595 0.10 -2.23 -25.22
N GLN A 596 0.17 -2.48 -26.53
CA GLN A 596 0.19 -1.45 -27.58
C GLN A 596 -1.19 -1.19 -28.21
N ARG A 597 -2.24 -1.95 -27.83
CA ARG A 597 -3.57 -1.77 -28.42
C ARG A 597 -4.16 -0.39 -28.09
N ARG A 598 -4.91 0.18 -29.04
CA ARG A 598 -5.49 1.53 -28.97
C ARG A 598 -7.00 1.56 -29.32
N GLY A 599 -7.67 0.42 -29.25
CA GLY A 599 -9.12 0.32 -29.47
C GLY A 599 -9.87 1.10 -28.40
N THR A 600 -10.90 1.83 -28.81
CA THR A 600 -11.69 2.74 -27.95
C THR A 600 -13.15 2.33 -27.86
N GLU A 601 -13.48 1.13 -28.33
CA GLU A 601 -14.79 0.54 -28.17
C GLU A 601 -15.07 0.17 -26.71
N ASP A 602 -16.25 0.56 -26.24
CA ASP A 602 -16.83 0.19 -24.94
C ASP A 602 -18.26 -0.29 -25.19
N PRO A 603 -18.43 -1.56 -25.60
CA PRO A 603 -19.74 -2.10 -25.98
C PRO A 603 -20.72 -2.10 -24.80
N SER A 604 -20.22 -2.05 -23.57
CA SER A 604 -21.03 -2.06 -22.35
C SER A 604 -21.54 -0.69 -21.92
N GLY A 605 -20.90 0.39 -22.37
CA GLY A 605 -21.10 1.74 -21.83
C GLY A 605 -20.57 1.94 -20.40
N LEU A 606 -20.04 0.91 -19.74
CA LEU A 606 -19.54 0.95 -18.35
C LEU A 606 -18.10 1.49 -18.25
N GLY A 607 -17.46 1.84 -19.36
CA GLY A 607 -16.06 2.27 -19.40
C GLY A 607 -15.07 1.10 -19.44
N VAL A 608 -15.48 -0.04 -19.98
CA VAL A 608 -14.64 -1.22 -20.16
C VAL A 608 -14.12 -1.25 -21.59
N TYR A 609 -12.85 -0.90 -21.78
CA TYR A 609 -12.20 -0.81 -23.10
C TYR A 609 -11.24 -1.98 -23.31
N PRO A 610 -11.72 -3.18 -23.72
CA PRO A 610 -10.91 -4.39 -23.74
C PRO A 610 -9.72 -4.30 -24.67
N ASN A 611 -9.78 -3.52 -25.76
CA ASN A 611 -8.65 -3.29 -26.68
C ASN A 611 -7.94 -1.96 -26.49
N TRP A 612 -8.13 -1.25 -25.37
CA TRP A 612 -7.21 -0.20 -24.96
C TRP A 612 -6.16 -0.78 -24.02
N ALA A 613 -4.90 -0.79 -24.47
CA ALA A 613 -3.77 -1.33 -23.73
C ALA A 613 -4.04 -2.76 -23.21
N TRP A 614 -3.44 -3.13 -22.07
CA TRP A 614 -3.72 -4.40 -21.40
C TRP A 614 -3.64 -4.25 -19.88
N SER A 615 -4.62 -4.78 -19.16
CA SER A 615 -4.70 -4.70 -17.70
C SER A 615 -4.28 -6.01 -17.05
N TRP A 616 -3.36 -6.02 -16.09
CA TRP A 616 -3.11 -7.26 -15.34
C TRP A 616 -4.15 -7.41 -14.21
N PRO A 617 -4.59 -8.64 -13.86
CA PRO A 617 -4.28 -9.90 -14.54
C PRO A 617 -5.23 -10.17 -15.73
N MET A 618 -4.71 -10.77 -16.81
CA MET A 618 -5.49 -11.27 -17.96
C MET A 618 -6.56 -10.32 -18.52
N ASN A 619 -6.23 -9.04 -18.63
CA ASN A 619 -7.09 -7.96 -19.12
C ASN A 619 -8.34 -7.64 -18.26
N ARG A 620 -8.46 -8.21 -17.06
CA ARG A 620 -9.55 -7.94 -16.10
C ARG A 620 -9.52 -6.49 -15.65
N ARG A 621 -10.60 -5.74 -15.90
CA ARG A 621 -10.68 -4.30 -15.61
C ARG A 621 -11.18 -4.01 -14.20
N VAL A 622 -12.11 -4.82 -13.69
CA VAL A 622 -12.58 -4.77 -12.30
C VAL A 622 -12.21 -6.06 -11.58
N MET A 623 -11.41 -5.94 -10.51
CA MET A 623 -11.06 -7.08 -9.66
C MET A 623 -12.27 -7.59 -8.91
N TYR A 624 -12.30 -8.90 -8.65
CA TYR A 624 -13.34 -9.58 -7.87
C TYR A 624 -14.74 -9.50 -8.48
N ASN A 625 -14.82 -9.31 -9.81
CA ASN A 625 -16.10 -9.05 -10.49
C ASN A 625 -17.11 -10.20 -10.39
N ARG A 626 -16.72 -11.43 -10.00
CA ARG A 626 -17.67 -12.48 -9.58
C ARG A 626 -18.60 -12.01 -8.44
N ALA A 627 -18.12 -11.16 -7.52
CA ALA A 627 -18.92 -10.63 -6.42
C ALA A 627 -19.97 -9.60 -6.88
N SER A 628 -19.99 -9.23 -8.17
CA SER A 628 -21.08 -8.43 -8.77
C SER A 628 -22.37 -9.22 -9.01
N CYS A 629 -22.34 -10.53 -8.81
CA CYS A 629 -23.48 -11.43 -8.92
C CYS A 629 -23.80 -12.11 -7.58
N ASP A 630 -25.05 -12.56 -7.46
CA ASP A 630 -25.53 -13.43 -6.39
C ASP A 630 -24.96 -14.87 -6.50
N LEU A 631 -25.49 -15.79 -5.69
CA LEU A 631 -25.09 -17.20 -5.69
C LEU A 631 -25.53 -17.96 -6.94
N ASP A 632 -26.61 -17.54 -7.60
CA ASP A 632 -27.11 -18.15 -8.85
C ASP A 632 -26.35 -17.61 -10.08
N GLY A 633 -25.49 -16.60 -9.89
CA GLY A 633 -24.72 -15.96 -10.93
C GLY A 633 -25.48 -14.89 -11.71
N LYS A 634 -26.53 -14.33 -11.10
CA LYS A 634 -27.27 -13.18 -11.62
C LYS A 634 -26.69 -11.88 -11.06
N PRO A 635 -26.52 -10.84 -11.87
CA PRO A 635 -26.08 -9.53 -11.40
C PRO A 635 -26.96 -8.98 -10.27
N TRP A 636 -26.36 -8.34 -9.26
CA TRP A 636 -27.11 -7.61 -8.23
C TRP A 636 -27.86 -6.39 -8.80
N ASP A 637 -27.40 -5.88 -9.94
CA ASP A 637 -27.97 -4.76 -10.68
C ASP A 637 -27.91 -5.05 -12.19
N ASP A 638 -29.05 -5.45 -12.75
CA ASP A 638 -29.19 -5.77 -14.18
C ASP A 638 -28.97 -4.56 -15.10
N SER A 639 -28.93 -3.33 -14.57
CA SER A 639 -28.62 -2.14 -15.36
C SER A 639 -27.12 -1.90 -15.58
N ARG A 640 -26.26 -2.57 -14.79
CA ARG A 640 -24.79 -2.48 -14.87
C ARG A 640 -24.12 -3.86 -14.76
N PRO A 641 -24.50 -4.85 -15.60
CA PRO A 641 -23.95 -6.18 -15.50
C PRO A 641 -22.47 -6.17 -15.94
N GLN A 642 -21.60 -6.76 -15.13
CA GLN A 642 -20.17 -6.89 -15.47
C GLN A 642 -19.84 -8.27 -15.99
N VAL A 643 -20.24 -9.28 -15.21
CA VAL A 643 -20.15 -10.70 -15.53
C VAL A 643 -21.43 -11.38 -15.08
N TRP A 644 -21.74 -12.55 -15.62
CA TRP A 644 -22.88 -13.38 -15.23
C TRP A 644 -22.62 -14.84 -15.64
N TRP A 645 -23.38 -15.76 -15.06
CA TRP A 645 -23.38 -17.15 -15.48
C TRP A 645 -24.27 -17.34 -16.72
N ASP A 646 -23.72 -17.92 -17.78
CA ASP A 646 -24.45 -18.28 -19.00
C ASP A 646 -24.68 -19.80 -18.99
N GLU A 647 -25.90 -20.20 -18.64
CA GLU A 647 -26.30 -21.61 -18.53
C GLU A 647 -26.16 -22.35 -19.87
N ALA A 648 -26.37 -21.68 -21.02
CA ALA A 648 -26.23 -22.32 -22.31
C ALA A 648 -24.77 -22.63 -22.65
N LYS A 649 -23.84 -21.77 -22.20
CA LYS A 649 -22.39 -21.97 -22.41
C LYS A 649 -21.71 -22.74 -21.27
N GLN A 650 -22.40 -22.96 -20.16
CA GLN A 650 -21.84 -23.51 -18.93
C GLN A 650 -20.57 -22.74 -18.51
N SER A 651 -20.61 -21.41 -18.60
CA SER A 651 -19.46 -20.57 -18.30
C SER A 651 -19.83 -19.16 -17.84
N TRP A 652 -18.95 -18.56 -17.04
CA TRP A 652 -18.99 -17.14 -16.73
C TRP A 652 -18.60 -16.32 -17.97
N VAL A 653 -19.50 -15.43 -18.37
CA VAL A 653 -19.29 -14.48 -19.47
C VAL A 653 -19.53 -13.06 -18.95
N GLY A 654 -19.25 -12.04 -19.75
CA GLY A 654 -19.40 -10.68 -19.28
C GLY A 654 -19.02 -9.59 -20.27
N ASN A 655 -19.31 -8.37 -19.85
CA ASN A 655 -18.77 -7.14 -20.40
C ASN A 655 -17.29 -6.95 -20.01
N ASP A 656 -16.86 -7.49 -18.87
CA ASP A 656 -15.45 -7.60 -18.46
C ASP A 656 -15.01 -9.07 -18.42
N VAL A 657 -13.70 -9.31 -18.39
CA VAL A 657 -13.15 -10.67 -18.23
C VAL A 657 -13.46 -11.17 -16.81
N PRO A 658 -14.03 -12.37 -16.61
CA PRO A 658 -14.27 -12.90 -15.28
C PRO A 658 -12.98 -13.02 -14.45
N ASP A 659 -12.96 -12.36 -13.28
CA ASP A 659 -11.97 -12.56 -12.22
C ASP A 659 -12.31 -13.80 -11.40
N PHE A 660 -12.46 -14.92 -12.10
CA PHE A 660 -13.00 -16.15 -11.58
C PHE A 660 -12.58 -17.36 -12.41
N LYS A 661 -12.86 -18.57 -11.92
CA LYS A 661 -12.74 -19.80 -12.71
C LYS A 661 -13.92 -19.85 -13.71
N PRO A 662 -13.68 -19.73 -15.03
CA PRO A 662 -14.78 -19.53 -15.99
C PRO A 662 -15.78 -20.68 -16.08
N ASP A 663 -15.38 -21.91 -15.76
CA ASP A 663 -16.18 -23.14 -15.79
C ASP A 663 -16.69 -23.57 -14.41
N SER A 664 -16.59 -22.72 -13.38
CA SER A 664 -17.13 -23.03 -12.05
C SER A 664 -18.65 -22.81 -12.03
N ASN A 665 -19.41 -23.87 -11.80
CA ASN A 665 -20.87 -23.78 -11.72
C ASN A 665 -21.26 -22.97 -10.47
N PRO A 666 -22.24 -22.04 -10.54
CA PRO A 666 -22.68 -21.29 -9.36
C PRO A 666 -23.08 -22.19 -8.17
N LYS A 667 -23.59 -23.41 -8.44
CA LYS A 667 -23.93 -24.43 -7.44
C LYS A 667 -22.74 -24.95 -6.64
N ASP A 668 -21.50 -24.83 -7.16
CA ASP A 668 -20.28 -25.21 -6.45
C ASP A 668 -19.94 -24.23 -5.32
N HIS A 669 -20.61 -23.07 -5.27
CA HIS A 669 -20.40 -22.02 -4.29
C HIS A 669 -18.91 -21.68 -4.12
N MET A 670 -18.20 -21.47 -5.24
CA MET A 670 -16.81 -21.02 -5.20
C MET A 670 -16.75 -19.53 -4.83
N GLY A 671 -15.93 -19.20 -3.83
CA GLY A 671 -15.83 -17.83 -3.33
C GLY A 671 -15.18 -16.86 -4.34
N PRO A 672 -15.67 -15.60 -4.46
CA PRO A 672 -15.24 -14.64 -5.49
C PRO A 672 -13.82 -14.09 -5.33
N PHE A 673 -13.19 -14.25 -4.17
CA PHE A 673 -11.86 -13.71 -3.88
C PHE A 673 -10.79 -14.77 -4.14
N ILE A 674 -10.53 -15.05 -5.42
CA ILE A 674 -9.75 -16.21 -5.88
C ILE A 674 -8.31 -16.29 -5.36
N MET A 675 -7.73 -15.17 -4.92
CA MET A 675 -6.38 -15.11 -4.37
C MET A 675 -6.35 -15.43 -2.88
N ASN A 676 -7.48 -15.39 -2.18
CA ASN A 676 -7.56 -15.77 -0.79
C ASN A 676 -7.73 -17.29 -0.67
N PRO A 677 -6.98 -17.97 0.21
CA PRO A 677 -7.13 -19.41 0.43
C PRO A 677 -8.54 -19.85 0.82
N GLU A 678 -9.32 -18.92 1.40
CA GLU A 678 -10.69 -19.12 1.82
C GLU A 678 -11.73 -18.76 0.76
N GLY A 679 -11.32 -18.16 -0.36
CA GLY A 679 -12.23 -17.68 -1.41
C GLY A 679 -13.06 -16.44 -1.03
N VAL A 680 -12.92 -15.89 0.17
CA VAL A 680 -13.77 -14.79 0.68
C VAL A 680 -12.99 -13.53 1.04
N GLY A 681 -13.70 -12.40 1.10
CA GLY A 681 -13.20 -11.13 1.61
C GLY A 681 -13.02 -11.20 3.13
N ARG A 682 -11.92 -10.65 3.64
CA ARG A 682 -11.59 -10.71 5.07
C ARG A 682 -12.06 -9.46 5.80
N LEU A 683 -12.97 -9.61 6.76
CA LEU A 683 -13.30 -8.61 7.77
C LEU A 683 -12.30 -8.71 8.94
N PHE A 684 -12.12 -9.92 9.45
CA PHE A 684 -11.04 -10.32 10.35
C PHE A 684 -9.85 -10.85 9.54
N VAL A 685 -8.61 -10.49 9.89
CA VAL A 685 -7.41 -10.99 9.19
C VAL A 685 -6.72 -12.08 10.02
N PRO A 686 -6.66 -13.34 9.56
CA PRO A 686 -6.05 -14.45 10.30
C PRO A 686 -4.51 -14.48 10.16
N LEU A 687 -3.89 -15.51 10.74
CA LEU A 687 -2.45 -15.82 10.69
C LEU A 687 -1.54 -14.75 11.29
N GLY A 688 -2.11 -13.81 12.05
CA GLY A 688 -1.34 -12.68 12.56
C GLY A 688 -0.71 -11.83 11.45
N ALA A 689 -1.34 -11.77 10.26
CA ALA A 689 -0.79 -11.07 9.10
C ALA A 689 -0.64 -9.55 9.30
N MET A 690 -1.36 -8.99 10.27
CA MET A 690 -1.18 -7.61 10.73
C MET A 690 -0.37 -7.59 12.03
N ALA A 691 0.53 -6.63 12.18
CA ALA A 691 1.37 -6.42 13.35
C ALA A 691 0.57 -5.98 14.57
N ASP A 692 -0.48 -5.20 14.35
CA ASP A 692 -1.17 -4.33 15.31
C ASP A 692 -2.66 -4.70 15.51
N GLY A 693 -3.10 -5.84 15.00
CA GLY A 693 -4.43 -6.40 15.30
C GLY A 693 -5.18 -6.93 14.08
N PRO A 694 -6.02 -7.96 14.25
CA PRO A 694 -6.80 -8.55 13.15
C PRO A 694 -8.07 -7.74 12.81
N PHE A 695 -8.51 -6.86 13.71
CA PHE A 695 -9.40 -5.74 13.42
C PHE A 695 -8.66 -4.41 13.61
N PRO A 696 -9.01 -3.36 12.85
CA PRO A 696 -8.54 -2.02 13.13
C PRO A 696 -8.98 -1.52 14.51
N GLU A 697 -8.05 -0.86 15.19
CA GLU A 697 -8.24 -0.20 16.49
C GLU A 697 -7.68 1.22 16.40
N TYR A 698 -8.29 2.16 17.12
CA TYR A 698 -7.86 3.55 17.07
C TYR A 698 -6.69 3.80 18.04
N TYR A 699 -5.61 4.34 17.49
CA TYR A 699 -4.48 4.87 18.25
C TYR A 699 -4.15 6.28 17.77
N GLU A 700 -3.58 7.09 18.65
CA GLU A 700 -3.11 8.43 18.33
C GLU A 700 -1.80 8.39 17.53
N PRO A 701 -1.56 9.36 16.62
CA PRO A 701 -0.24 9.59 16.02
C PRO A 701 0.85 9.73 17.10
N ILE A 702 2.10 9.43 16.76
CA ILE A 702 3.20 9.45 17.74
C ILE A 702 3.32 10.80 18.44
N GLU A 703 3.03 11.87 17.73
CA GLU A 703 2.88 13.21 18.28
C GLU A 703 1.40 13.62 18.16
N SER A 704 0.71 13.68 19.30
CA SER A 704 -0.72 14.02 19.36
C SER A 704 -1.00 15.12 20.39
N PRO A 705 -1.93 16.05 20.11
CA PRO A 705 -2.26 17.13 21.05
C PRO A 705 -3.09 16.63 22.26
N ILE A 706 -3.55 15.39 22.23
CA ILE A 706 -4.37 14.77 23.28
C ILE A 706 -3.90 13.35 23.58
N ALA A 707 -4.29 12.84 24.75
CA ALA A 707 -4.25 11.41 25.03
C ALA A 707 -5.39 10.72 24.26
N ASN A 708 -5.24 9.43 23.96
CA ASN A 708 -6.24 8.63 23.25
C ASN A 708 -7.55 8.58 24.07
N PRO A 709 -8.66 9.14 23.57
CA PRO A 709 -9.92 9.18 24.31
C PRO A 709 -10.56 7.80 24.53
N LEU A 710 -10.20 6.81 23.70
CA LEU A 710 -10.74 5.46 23.75
C LEU A 710 -9.96 4.58 24.73
N HIS A 711 -8.63 4.74 24.78
CA HIS A 711 -7.69 3.98 25.63
C HIS A 711 -6.62 4.90 26.23
N PRO A 712 -6.92 5.67 27.29
CA PRO A 712 -5.98 6.68 27.80
C PRO A 712 -4.61 6.14 28.25
N ASN A 713 -4.54 4.85 28.63
CA ASN A 713 -3.29 4.21 29.03
C ASN A 713 -2.46 3.69 27.84
N GLN A 714 -3.08 3.57 26.66
CA GLN A 714 -2.44 3.12 25.42
C GLN A 714 -2.64 4.14 24.29
N ASN A 715 -1.87 5.23 24.37
CA ASN A 715 -2.01 6.36 23.44
C ASN A 715 -1.70 5.98 21.99
N ASN A 716 -0.48 5.52 21.74
CA ASN A 716 0.00 5.21 20.39
C ASN A 716 -0.16 3.72 20.07
N ASN A 717 -0.04 3.38 18.79
CA ASN A 717 -0.02 1.98 18.35
C ASN A 717 1.08 1.20 19.10
N PRO A 718 0.73 0.13 19.84
CA PRO A 718 1.62 -0.50 20.82
C PRO A 718 2.83 -1.21 20.20
N VAL A 719 2.79 -1.52 18.89
CA VAL A 719 3.87 -2.24 18.19
C VAL A 719 4.72 -1.33 17.29
N VAL A 720 4.42 -0.03 17.23
CA VAL A 720 5.25 0.94 16.50
C VAL A 720 6.60 1.08 17.18
N LYS A 721 7.66 0.93 16.38
CA LYS A 721 9.04 1.08 16.85
C LYS A 721 9.49 2.53 16.65
N LYS A 722 9.98 3.14 17.72
CA LYS A 722 10.69 4.42 17.69
C LYS A 722 12.18 4.15 17.50
N TYR A 723 12.80 4.88 16.59
CA TYR A 723 14.25 4.86 16.42
C TYR A 723 14.92 5.62 17.56
N LYS A 724 16.23 5.42 17.76
CA LYS A 724 16.95 5.86 18.96
C LYS A 724 18.31 6.51 18.67
N THR A 725 18.55 6.97 17.45
CA THR A 725 19.75 7.78 17.17
C THR A 725 19.58 9.18 17.75
N ASP A 726 20.67 9.94 17.89
CA ASP A 726 20.62 11.29 18.45
C ASP A 726 19.74 12.28 17.65
N MET A 727 19.37 11.92 16.41
CA MET A 727 18.46 12.68 15.55
C MET A 727 16.99 12.30 15.72
N ASP A 728 16.69 11.13 16.28
CA ASP A 728 15.30 10.63 16.42
C ASP A 728 14.59 11.31 17.60
N LYS A 729 14.08 12.52 17.33
CA LYS A 729 13.36 13.36 18.30
C LYS A 729 11.87 13.32 18.01
N TYR A 730 11.08 13.33 19.09
CA TYR A 730 9.61 13.35 19.05
C TYR A 730 9.09 14.46 19.97
N GLY A 731 8.23 15.33 19.45
CA GLY A 731 7.69 16.48 20.15
C GLY A 731 6.44 16.13 20.95
N SER A 732 6.24 16.88 22.03
CA SER A 732 5.09 16.73 22.93
C SER A 732 4.49 18.08 23.33
N VAL A 733 3.26 18.05 23.86
CA VAL A 733 2.50 19.27 24.23
C VAL A 733 3.16 20.04 25.38
N ASP A 734 3.76 19.35 26.34
CA ASP A 734 4.50 19.95 27.47
C ASP A 734 5.75 20.71 27.01
N GLN A 735 6.29 20.38 25.83
CA GLN A 735 7.38 21.11 25.18
C GLN A 735 6.88 22.30 24.33
N GLY A 736 5.57 22.55 24.28
CA GLY A 736 4.94 23.62 23.52
C GLY A 736 4.61 23.28 22.06
N TYR A 737 4.80 22.02 21.62
CA TYR A 737 4.34 21.57 20.31
C TYR A 737 2.85 21.19 20.41
N ASN A 738 1.95 22.12 20.09
CA ASN A 738 0.51 21.97 20.30
C ASN A 738 -0.36 22.24 19.06
N VAL A 739 0.26 22.52 17.92
CA VAL A 739 -0.43 22.68 16.64
C VAL A 739 -0.19 21.43 15.80
N ILE A 740 -1.25 20.83 15.26
CA ILE A 740 -1.12 19.70 14.35
C ILE A 740 -0.61 20.19 13.00
N CYS A 741 0.39 19.54 12.45
CA CYS A 741 0.90 19.81 11.11
C CYS A 741 0.64 18.61 10.20
N THR A 742 0.20 18.91 8.98
CA THR A 742 0.09 17.92 7.90
C THR A 742 0.79 18.42 6.65
N THR A 743 1.44 17.51 5.92
CA THR A 743 2.10 17.83 4.64
C THR A 743 1.27 17.34 3.45
N TYR A 744 1.19 18.12 2.37
CA TYR A 744 0.35 17.75 1.22
C TYR A 744 0.91 18.27 -0.12
N ARG A 745 0.11 18.15 -1.19
CA ARG A 745 0.45 18.50 -2.56
C ARG A 745 -0.52 19.53 -3.15
N LEU A 746 -0.03 20.32 -4.09
CA LEU A 746 -0.77 21.25 -4.94
C LEU A 746 -0.86 20.70 -6.36
N THR A 747 -1.89 21.12 -7.10
CA THR A 747 -2.12 20.66 -8.48
C THR A 747 -0.95 21.03 -9.41
N GLU A 748 -0.36 22.19 -9.15
CA GLU A 748 0.64 22.84 -9.98
C GLU A 748 2.03 22.23 -9.84
N HIS A 749 2.27 21.39 -8.83
CA HIS A 749 3.58 20.81 -8.58
C HIS A 749 3.54 19.30 -8.34
N TYR A 750 4.48 18.59 -8.95
CA TYR A 750 4.70 17.18 -8.76
C TYR A 750 5.95 16.93 -7.91
N HIS A 751 5.71 16.56 -6.64
CA HIS A 751 6.76 16.29 -5.64
C HIS A 751 7.80 17.43 -5.65
N TYR A 752 9.07 17.07 -5.88
CA TYR A 752 10.24 17.94 -5.88
C TYR A 752 10.84 18.04 -7.30
N TRP A 753 10.04 17.73 -8.33
CA TRP A 753 10.49 17.63 -9.72
C TRP A 753 10.15 18.88 -10.52
N THR A 754 8.88 19.32 -10.49
CA THR A 754 8.36 20.44 -11.30
C THR A 754 8.89 21.82 -10.89
N LYS A 755 9.65 21.92 -9.80
CA LYS A 755 10.48 23.11 -9.52
C LYS A 755 11.58 23.34 -10.57
N ASN A 756 11.75 22.38 -11.48
CA ASN A 756 12.59 22.49 -12.68
C ASN A 756 11.78 22.74 -13.97
N ASN A 757 10.51 23.16 -13.87
CA ASN A 757 9.68 23.56 -15.01
C ASN A 757 9.24 25.03 -14.87
N PRO A 758 9.61 25.92 -15.81
CA PRO A 758 9.30 27.35 -15.71
C PRO A 758 7.81 27.67 -15.57
N MET A 759 6.93 26.94 -16.24
CA MET A 759 5.48 27.20 -16.17
C MET A 759 4.93 26.85 -14.79
N ASN A 760 5.36 25.71 -14.22
CA ASN A 760 4.94 25.32 -12.87
C ASN A 760 5.46 26.30 -11.81
N VAL A 761 6.72 26.74 -11.93
CA VAL A 761 7.31 27.75 -11.03
C VAL A 761 6.58 29.09 -11.15
N GLN A 762 6.16 29.51 -12.34
CA GLN A 762 5.40 30.75 -12.50
C GLN A 762 4.03 30.71 -11.82
N LEU A 763 3.36 29.54 -11.81
CA LEU A 763 2.02 29.38 -11.22
C LEU A 763 2.04 29.46 -9.68
N VAL A 764 3.02 28.81 -9.03
CA VAL A 764 3.18 28.84 -7.57
C VAL A 764 4.67 29.02 -7.23
N PRO A 765 5.18 30.25 -7.21
CA PRO A 765 6.63 30.51 -7.19
C PRO A 765 7.28 30.31 -5.83
N GLU A 766 6.52 30.31 -4.73
CA GLU A 766 7.08 30.33 -3.39
C GLU A 766 6.34 29.39 -2.42
N PRO A 767 7.06 28.83 -1.44
CA PRO A 767 6.45 28.04 -0.39
C PRO A 767 5.58 28.90 0.54
N PHE A 768 4.53 28.28 1.06
CA PHE A 768 3.64 28.88 2.06
C PHE A 768 3.17 27.84 3.08
N VAL A 769 2.62 28.32 4.18
CA VAL A 769 1.92 27.52 5.20
C VAL A 769 0.48 27.98 5.27
N GLU A 770 -0.46 27.07 5.10
CA GLU A 770 -1.88 27.35 5.35
C GLU A 770 -2.11 27.45 6.86
N ILE A 771 -2.54 28.62 7.31
CA ILE A 771 -2.82 28.91 8.72
C ILE A 771 -4.28 29.35 8.88
N PRO A 772 -5.04 28.77 9.83
CA PRO A 772 -6.42 29.20 10.08
C PRO A 772 -6.44 30.64 10.60
N VAL A 773 -7.47 31.41 10.22
CA VAL A 773 -7.62 32.83 10.58
C VAL A 773 -7.49 33.04 12.09
N GLU A 774 -8.13 32.20 12.88
CA GLU A 774 -8.18 32.30 14.33
C GLU A 774 -6.81 32.05 14.99
N LEU A 775 -5.96 31.21 14.39
CA LEU A 775 -4.57 31.05 14.87
C LEU A 775 -3.72 32.25 14.44
N ALA A 776 -3.90 32.74 13.23
CA ALA A 776 -3.18 33.92 12.73
C ALA A 776 -3.47 35.16 13.58
N ASP A 777 -4.74 35.37 13.97
CA ASP A 777 -5.15 36.46 14.86
C ASP A 777 -4.50 36.32 16.25
N LYS A 778 -4.50 35.12 16.84
CA LYS A 778 -3.82 34.84 18.11
C LYS A 778 -2.31 35.13 18.07
N LEU A 779 -1.68 34.94 16.91
CA LEU A 779 -0.25 35.17 16.70
C LEU A 779 0.07 36.55 16.12
N THR A 780 -0.92 37.42 15.88
CA THR A 780 -0.74 38.71 15.19
C THR A 780 -0.01 38.58 13.85
N VAL A 781 -0.36 37.54 13.08
CA VAL A 781 0.18 37.21 11.75
C VAL A 781 -0.83 37.63 10.69
N ARG A 782 -0.36 38.35 9.66
CA ARG A 782 -1.16 38.69 8.48
C ARG A 782 -0.81 37.78 7.30
N GLY A 783 -1.71 37.70 6.31
CA GLY A 783 -1.41 37.00 5.06
C GLY A 783 -0.17 37.58 4.38
N GLY A 784 0.77 36.71 4.00
CA GLY A 784 2.04 37.09 3.39
C GLY A 784 3.18 37.34 4.38
N ASP A 785 2.91 37.50 5.69
CA ASP A 785 3.96 37.55 6.71
C ASP A 785 4.76 36.24 6.70
N LYS A 786 6.07 36.32 6.98
CA LYS A 786 6.86 35.10 7.22
C LYS A 786 6.53 34.56 8.61
N ILE A 787 6.32 33.25 8.68
CA ILE A 787 6.15 32.54 9.94
C ILE A 787 7.20 31.45 10.08
N LYS A 788 7.51 31.16 11.33
CA LYS A 788 8.40 30.11 11.76
C LYS A 788 7.57 28.94 12.27
N VAL A 789 7.71 27.78 11.64
CA VAL A 789 7.09 26.52 12.06
C VAL A 789 8.19 25.63 12.62
N THR A 790 8.12 25.28 13.90
CA THR A 790 9.15 24.50 14.58
C THR A 790 8.59 23.19 15.10
N SER A 791 9.25 22.11 14.76
CA SER A 791 9.01 20.76 15.31
C SER A 791 10.17 20.40 16.25
N ALA A 792 10.13 19.26 16.95
CA ALA A 792 11.28 18.85 17.78
C ALA A 792 12.55 18.51 16.99
N ARG A 793 12.47 18.44 15.65
CA ARG A 793 13.59 18.14 14.75
C ARG A 793 14.22 19.38 14.14
N SER A 794 13.39 20.28 13.61
CA SER A 794 13.85 21.43 12.83
C SER A 794 12.85 22.59 12.81
N THR A 795 13.26 23.69 12.18
CA THR A 795 12.47 24.88 11.91
C THR A 795 12.33 25.09 10.40
N TYR A 796 11.12 25.42 9.96
CA TYR A 796 10.77 25.78 8.59
C TYR A 796 10.21 27.20 8.54
N ILE A 797 10.66 28.01 7.58
CA ILE A 797 10.22 29.40 7.41
C ILE A 797 9.60 29.57 6.03
N ALA A 798 8.35 30.03 5.99
CA ALA A 798 7.62 30.32 4.76
C ALA A 798 6.55 31.39 5.00
N LYS A 799 5.92 31.86 3.91
CA LYS A 799 4.83 32.85 4.01
C LYS A 799 3.57 32.22 4.59
N ALA A 800 2.86 32.96 5.43
CA ALA A 800 1.54 32.58 5.93
C ALA A 800 0.46 32.79 4.84
N MET A 801 -0.20 31.72 4.44
CA MET A 801 -1.47 31.75 3.74
C MET A 801 -2.61 31.69 4.77
N VAL A 802 -2.99 32.86 5.30
CA VAL A 802 -4.10 32.98 6.25
C VAL A 802 -5.42 32.64 5.53
N THR A 803 -6.16 31.66 6.03
CA THR A 803 -7.30 31.08 5.29
C THR A 803 -8.43 30.60 6.20
N ARG A 804 -9.68 30.66 5.69
CA ARG A 804 -10.88 30.05 6.32
C ARG A 804 -11.12 28.60 5.90
N ARG A 805 -10.25 28.06 5.03
CA ARG A 805 -10.32 26.67 4.55
C ARG A 805 -9.93 25.65 5.61
N ILE A 806 -9.32 26.10 6.70
CA ILE A 806 -9.04 25.33 7.90
C ILE A 806 -9.70 26.09 9.05
N ARG A 807 -10.42 25.39 9.91
CA ARG A 807 -11.11 25.95 11.07
C ARG A 807 -10.52 25.40 12.38
N PRO A 808 -10.62 26.14 13.50
CA PRO A 808 -10.34 25.58 14.82
C PRO A 808 -11.28 24.40 15.11
N MET A 809 -10.80 23.43 15.87
CA MET A 809 -11.56 22.24 16.26
C MET A 809 -11.58 22.10 17.78
N LYS A 810 -12.66 21.51 18.31
CA LYS A 810 -12.72 21.00 19.67
C LYS A 810 -12.38 19.51 19.62
N ILE A 811 -11.26 19.11 20.22
CA ILE A 811 -10.79 17.73 20.25
C ILE A 811 -10.70 17.30 21.70
N ASP A 812 -11.52 16.35 22.09
CA ASP A 812 -11.70 15.92 23.48
C ASP A 812 -11.81 17.11 24.47
N GLY A 813 -12.65 18.09 24.11
CA GLY A 813 -12.89 19.31 24.88
C GLY A 813 -11.83 20.40 24.74
N LYS A 814 -10.71 20.16 24.04
CA LYS A 814 -9.60 21.12 23.89
C LYS A 814 -9.64 21.87 22.57
N ASP A 815 -9.37 23.17 22.62
CA ASP A 815 -9.14 23.97 21.42
C ASP A 815 -7.86 23.50 20.72
N THR A 816 -8.02 23.00 19.50
CA THR A 816 -6.94 22.45 18.70
C THR A 816 -6.88 23.17 17.37
N PHE A 817 -5.66 23.54 16.98
CA PHE A 817 -5.38 24.09 15.66
C PHE A 817 -4.59 23.10 14.82
N GLN A 818 -4.77 23.22 13.52
CA GLN A 818 -3.99 22.49 12.55
C GLN A 818 -3.57 23.41 11.41
N ILE A 819 -2.40 23.14 10.86
CA ILE A 819 -1.82 23.85 9.73
C ILE A 819 -1.43 22.88 8.64
N GLY A 820 -1.24 23.41 7.43
CA GLY A 820 -0.89 22.62 6.28
C GLY A 820 0.34 23.16 5.53
N ILE A 821 1.26 22.27 5.16
CA ILE A 821 2.49 22.63 4.42
C ILE A 821 2.55 21.85 3.09
N PRO A 822 2.56 22.51 1.92
CA PRO A 822 2.86 21.86 0.66
C PRO A 822 4.36 21.52 0.55
N ILE A 823 4.68 20.36 -0.02
CA ILE A 823 6.02 19.77 0.05
C ILE A 823 7.01 20.26 -1.02
N HIS A 824 6.61 21.12 -1.96
CA HIS A 824 7.21 21.13 -3.29
C HIS A 824 8.60 21.78 -3.45
N TRP A 825 9.06 22.52 -2.44
CA TRP A 825 10.27 23.33 -2.51
C TRP A 825 11.44 22.72 -1.74
N GLY A 826 12.65 23.07 -2.15
CA GLY A 826 13.90 22.63 -1.54
C GLY A 826 15.03 23.61 -1.80
N PHE A 827 16.26 23.12 -1.93
CA PHE A 827 17.44 23.96 -2.19
C PHE A 827 18.03 23.80 -3.58
N ARG A 828 17.40 23.00 -4.44
CA ARG A 828 17.70 22.88 -5.88
C ARG A 828 16.44 23.22 -6.69
N GLY A 829 16.58 23.73 -7.90
CA GLY A 829 15.45 24.09 -8.76
C GLY A 829 15.78 25.33 -9.59
N ILE A 830 14.95 25.69 -10.58
CA ILE A 830 15.24 26.85 -11.44
C ILE A 830 15.39 28.12 -10.59
N ALA A 831 14.46 28.35 -9.66
CA ALA A 831 14.48 29.55 -8.82
C ALA A 831 15.64 29.53 -7.80
N GLU A 832 15.93 28.38 -7.22
CA GLU A 832 16.98 28.21 -6.20
C GLU A 832 18.39 28.24 -6.80
N ASP A 833 18.57 27.74 -8.03
CA ASP A 833 19.85 27.69 -8.73
C ASP A 833 20.26 29.06 -9.30
N GLU A 834 19.30 29.95 -9.60
CA GLU A 834 19.52 31.34 -10.05
C GLU A 834 19.81 32.33 -8.89
N ASP A 835 20.47 31.85 -7.83
CA ASP A 835 20.88 32.60 -6.62
C ASP A 835 19.72 33.18 -5.77
N LYS A 836 18.46 32.80 -6.01
CA LYS A 836 17.27 33.41 -5.38
C LYS A 836 16.61 32.52 -4.33
N THR A 837 17.36 32.25 -3.24
CA THR A 837 16.91 31.73 -1.93
C THR A 837 16.70 30.21 -1.83
N ALA A 838 17.78 29.46 -1.56
CA ALA A 838 17.70 28.08 -1.08
C ALA A 838 16.72 27.96 0.11
N LYS A 839 15.81 26.98 0.08
CA LYS A 839 14.77 26.81 1.08
C LYS A 839 15.04 25.62 2.00
N THR A 840 14.56 25.73 3.23
CA THR A 840 14.44 24.59 4.15
C THR A 840 13.47 23.56 3.58
N LEU A 841 13.75 22.27 3.81
CA LEU A 841 12.92 21.18 3.32
C LEU A 841 11.75 20.93 4.29
N ALA A 842 10.52 20.81 3.78
CA ALA A 842 9.34 20.57 4.63
C ALA A 842 9.48 19.29 5.49
N ASN A 843 10.10 18.24 4.94
CA ASN A 843 10.30 16.97 5.63
C ASN A 843 11.36 17.01 6.74
N GLN A 844 12.14 18.10 6.90
CA GLN A 844 12.93 18.29 8.12
C GLN A 844 12.05 18.43 9.38
N LEU A 845 10.77 18.76 9.23
CA LEU A 845 9.84 18.83 10.36
C LEU A 845 9.28 17.46 10.77
N THR A 846 9.31 16.49 9.86
CA THR A 846 8.53 15.25 9.97
C THR A 846 9.25 14.21 10.82
N PRO A 847 8.53 13.43 11.64
CA PRO A 847 9.13 12.49 12.57
C PRO A 847 9.56 11.19 11.88
N THR A 848 10.67 10.61 12.34
CA THR A 848 11.14 9.27 11.93
C THR A 848 10.31 8.19 12.64
N VAL A 849 9.11 7.93 12.12
CA VAL A 849 8.14 6.93 12.59
C VAL A 849 7.57 6.23 11.38
N ILE A 850 7.32 4.92 11.46
CA ILE A 850 6.75 4.12 10.38
C ILE A 850 5.55 3.28 10.82
N ASP A 851 4.63 3.03 9.89
CA ASP A 851 3.60 1.98 10.01
C ASP A 851 4.29 0.60 10.23
N PRO A 852 3.85 -0.22 11.20
CA PRO A 852 4.52 -1.47 11.53
C PRO A 852 4.31 -2.59 10.49
N ASN A 853 3.42 -2.39 9.51
CA ASN A 853 3.09 -3.36 8.48
C ASN A 853 3.72 -2.98 7.13
N ALA A 854 3.46 -1.76 6.66
CA ALA A 854 3.88 -1.25 5.35
C ALA A 854 5.14 -0.38 5.42
N PHE A 855 5.65 -0.10 6.62
CA PHE A 855 6.87 0.67 6.86
C PHE A 855 6.87 2.08 6.26
N THR A 856 5.67 2.63 6.04
CA THR A 856 5.47 3.95 5.47
C THR A 856 5.57 5.01 6.57
N PRO A 857 6.32 6.12 6.35
CA PRO A 857 6.48 7.11 7.40
C PRO A 857 5.24 7.96 7.73
N GLU A 858 5.19 8.46 8.96
CA GLU A 858 4.12 9.33 9.48
C GLU A 858 4.34 10.80 9.06
N PHE A 859 3.81 11.16 7.89
CA PHE A 859 3.94 12.52 7.32
C PHE A 859 2.69 13.39 7.49
N LYS A 860 1.56 12.79 7.89
CA LYS A 860 0.23 13.42 7.79
C LYS A 860 -0.33 13.92 9.11
N GLY A 861 0.24 13.54 10.24
CA GLY A 861 -0.13 14.08 11.56
C GLY A 861 1.08 14.06 12.48
N PHE A 862 1.60 15.24 12.81
CA PHE A 862 2.66 15.44 13.79
C PHE A 862 2.52 16.82 14.43
N LEU A 863 3.30 17.14 15.47
CA LEU A 863 3.14 18.38 16.22
C LEU A 863 4.23 19.41 15.90
N VAL A 864 3.80 20.68 15.91
CA VAL A 864 4.65 21.85 15.72
C VAL A 864 4.23 22.99 16.65
N LYS A 865 5.11 23.98 16.75
CA LYS A 865 4.88 25.34 17.25
C LYS A 865 4.86 26.29 16.06
N VAL A 866 4.03 27.32 16.12
CA VAL A 866 3.96 28.37 15.08
C VAL A 866 4.20 29.73 15.72
N GLU A 867 5.11 30.50 15.13
CA GLU A 867 5.52 31.83 15.60
C GLU A 867 5.65 32.79 14.41
N LYS A 868 5.50 34.10 14.67
CA LYS A 868 5.90 35.12 13.68
C LYS A 868 7.44 35.07 13.53
N ALA A 869 7.93 35.07 12.29
CA ALA A 869 9.36 34.95 11.99
C ALA A 869 10.12 36.27 12.10
#